data_AF-A0A8T2PCA3-F1
#
_entry.id   AF-A0A8T2PCA3-F1
#
_cell.length_a   1.000
_cell.length_b   1.000
_cell.length_c   1.000
_cell.angle_alpha   90.00
_cell.angle_beta   90.00
_cell.angle_gamma   90.00
#
_symmetry.space_group_name_H-M   'P 1'
#
loop_
_entity.id
_entity.type
_entity.pdbx_description
1 polymer ?
#
loop_
_entity_poly.entity_id
_entity_poly.type
_entity_poly.pdbx_seq_one_letter_code
_entity_poly.pdbx_strand_id
1 'polypeptide(L)'
;MGTMTINRSMAQSSSESENYSRSCSYRSRARDAQSRNRRWRSSADADISEKIDTLANTLQDTSQNLHNVDRLLGKYREHTDDQAEAMATLRSQRLQRTSTGRSASVSTLHTSDLEPGSASDGHRYCPTSPLRDYTGRRRSRSATVHSLHQSLRDLRSDQVRLGHDMDQEILRRNRAEVETKQTLERLSDNLLSSQRAESALRRREAASGESEEAMKSRLLRSECEKNKVEQELERTRRQLDKSEGGRDTLVQQVEELRTQLLRTEKERMDLQQQISLLASHKISPHSHEEQGRDRGSGERVELQREVQELPEAERAQSDRRREEVKSRAQAALRQWKAKCRSLERSLEEQSKEAQQSADKRREACKERDAHQVALQALGQQAEALRKELSDVLGRLAQREEEVRRQEVELSEARALRLGLEQEAREVRDASRALQEAAERQSLLEAQLREENRVMETRAEELERERQRDRALLLELRGEVRNLSTARAELASRLSQEEEARREAQRRLEEVAEEARVQGQQLRLERELHQSELDSLRGVLQDGRARQDRDLQETVKLCQLERDELQARLTQLQAEAAADKDKVRAHRQQVERMKTECDKLTEELCRTDEGYSQLHRKYQLLKQELEEKNRISELLAQIRRLEAEQESILSGIGAEIDMACQALSGDSAEKFKAISLSLGLQNDPHRWLAETKSKLQWLCEEVKEREVRARRLRRHVQQGREEIKGLKKSKETDQQVLLERISQQERLLEDIHEEKRDLLEKTRKKDEDLRSLQDRISDLELSTRLALDHLESVPEKLSLLENFKDLEESQRQREMVEQRYTRYKEIVDGLQHQLEESKRRIQDYRDEKMDAVSRSMRLAALSSSIHDQSSFLSSSLLNDRASPHKRFSSPDFDSSLLDSGSSPVNGAKFQTQQSET
;
A
#
# COMPACT_ATOMS: atom_id res chain seq x y z
N MET A 1 57.61 -53.76 60.83
CA MET A 1 56.35 -53.31 60.18
C MET A 1 55.94 -51.99 60.84
N GLY A 2 56.03 -50.81 60.25
CA GLY A 2 56.31 -50.44 58.86
C GLY A 2 55.35 -49.33 58.39
N THR A 3 55.23 -48.21 59.14
CA THR A 3 55.90 -46.91 58.91
C THR A 3 55.21 -46.00 57.89
N MET A 4 54.83 -44.78 58.32
CA MET A 4 54.24 -43.71 57.51
C MET A 4 55.22 -43.09 56.50
N THR A 5 54.71 -42.46 55.43
CA THR A 5 55.37 -41.30 54.79
C THR A 5 54.36 -40.40 54.07
N ILE A 6 54.64 -39.09 53.97
CA ILE A 6 53.95 -38.13 53.10
C ILE A 6 54.99 -37.54 52.12
N ASN A 7 54.73 -37.62 50.81
CA ASN A 7 55.29 -36.82 49.70
C ASN A 7 54.51 -37.21 48.41
N ARG A 8 54.23 -36.38 47.40
CA ARG A 8 54.88 -35.23 46.74
C ARG A 8 55.82 -35.64 45.59
N SER A 9 55.69 -34.93 44.46
CA SER A 9 56.42 -35.03 43.18
C SER A 9 56.06 -36.22 42.25
N MET A 10 56.47 -36.29 40.97
CA MET A 10 56.48 -35.34 39.81
C MET A 10 57.14 -36.07 38.60
N ALA A 11 56.89 -35.62 37.37
CA ALA A 11 57.56 -36.04 36.12
C ALA A 11 57.28 -37.50 35.66
N GLN A 12 57.53 -37.93 34.41
CA GLN A 12 58.18 -37.34 33.21
C GLN A 12 57.31 -37.69 31.95
N SER A 13 57.56 -37.32 30.67
CA SER A 13 58.57 -36.46 30.00
C SER A 13 58.08 -36.07 28.58
N SER A 14 58.65 -34.99 28.01
CA SER A 14 58.96 -34.78 26.56
C SER A 14 57.81 -34.75 25.50
N SER A 15 57.92 -34.01 24.37
CA SER A 15 58.97 -33.12 23.83
C SER A 15 58.29 -31.81 23.34
N GLU A 16 58.83 -30.61 23.59
CA GLU A 16 59.87 -29.88 22.82
C GLU A 16 59.42 -29.45 21.40
N SER A 17 59.75 -28.25 20.89
CA SER A 17 60.80 -27.29 21.32
C SER A 17 60.37 -25.82 21.22
N GLU A 18 60.84 -24.97 22.14
CA GLU A 18 60.99 -23.52 21.91
C GLU A 18 62.36 -23.19 21.30
N ASN A 19 62.53 -21.98 20.75
CA ASN A 19 63.86 -21.38 20.60
C ASN A 19 63.79 -19.84 20.62
N TYR A 20 64.60 -19.20 21.45
CA TYR A 20 64.53 -17.77 21.77
C TYR A 20 65.93 -17.13 21.74
N SER A 21 66.11 -15.95 21.11
CA SER A 21 67.41 -15.23 21.20
C SER A 21 67.36 -13.71 20.92
N ARG A 22 67.53 -12.95 22.02
CA ARG A 22 68.39 -11.76 22.21
C ARG A 22 68.47 -10.62 21.16
N SER A 23 67.90 -9.48 21.58
CA SER A 23 68.61 -8.21 21.85
C SER A 23 69.49 -7.49 20.79
N CYS A 24 68.97 -6.36 20.32
CA CYS A 24 69.59 -5.01 20.29
C CYS A 24 70.94 -4.77 19.57
N SER A 25 70.91 -3.97 18.49
CA SER A 25 71.99 -3.05 18.09
C SER A 25 71.47 -1.86 17.27
N TYR A 26 72.28 -0.80 17.10
CA TYR A 26 71.87 0.53 16.63
C TYR A 26 72.23 0.80 15.15
N ARG A 27 71.46 1.66 14.47
CA ARG A 27 71.72 2.33 13.16
C ARG A 27 72.16 1.49 11.94
N SER A 28 71.39 1.60 10.86
CA SER A 28 71.88 2.23 9.61
C SER A 28 70.74 2.69 8.68
N ARG A 29 71.10 3.47 7.64
CA ARG A 29 70.17 4.16 6.72
C ARG A 29 69.86 3.33 5.46
N ALA A 30 68.76 3.77 4.83
CA ALA A 30 68.46 3.77 3.38
C ALA A 30 67.55 2.64 2.84
N ARG A 31 66.61 3.07 1.99
CA ARG A 31 65.95 2.44 0.82
C ARG A 31 65.80 0.90 0.87
N ASP A 32 64.60 0.34 0.69
CA ASP A 32 63.85 0.48 -0.57
C ASP A 32 62.31 0.44 -0.43
N ALA A 33 61.64 0.96 -1.46
CA ALA A 33 60.20 1.23 -1.46
C ALA A 33 59.42 0.29 -2.40
N GLN A 34 59.27 -1.00 -2.04
CA GLN A 34 58.48 -1.94 -2.86
C GLN A 34 57.87 -3.16 -2.11
N SER A 35 57.35 -2.97 -0.88
CA SER A 35 56.63 -4.04 -0.17
C SER A 35 55.38 -3.56 0.60
N ARG A 36 54.34 -3.15 -0.14
CA ARG A 36 52.97 -2.95 0.41
C ARG A 36 51.90 -3.82 -0.26
N ASN A 37 52.20 -4.48 -1.38
CA ASN A 37 51.18 -5.12 -2.24
C ASN A 37 51.07 -6.65 -2.13
N ARG A 38 51.80 -7.31 -1.22
CA ARG A 38 51.65 -8.76 -0.96
C ARG A 38 50.69 -9.11 0.19
N ARG A 39 50.49 -8.21 1.17
CA ARG A 39 49.67 -8.48 2.37
C ARG A 39 48.17 -8.66 2.05
N TRP A 40 47.69 -8.05 0.97
CA TRP A 40 46.26 -8.05 0.61
C TRP A 40 45.77 -9.32 -0.10
N ARG A 41 46.63 -10.09 -0.78
CA ARG A 41 46.20 -11.34 -1.45
C ARG A 41 46.06 -12.51 -0.48
N SER A 42 47.04 -12.70 0.41
CA SER A 42 46.95 -13.78 1.40
C SER A 42 45.82 -13.59 2.42
N SER A 43 45.36 -12.35 2.66
CA SER A 43 44.15 -12.13 3.46
C SER A 43 42.90 -12.57 2.71
N ALA A 44 42.78 -12.29 1.41
CA ALA A 44 41.61 -12.70 0.63
C ALA A 44 41.48 -14.23 0.51
N ASP A 45 42.58 -14.96 0.29
CA ASP A 45 42.56 -16.43 0.28
C ASP A 45 42.26 -17.00 1.68
N ALA A 46 42.80 -16.40 2.75
CA ALA A 46 42.47 -16.80 4.13
C ALA A 46 40.99 -16.55 4.47
N ASP A 47 40.46 -15.37 4.15
CA ASP A 47 39.06 -15.00 4.27
C ASP A 47 38.12 -15.93 3.47
N ILE A 48 38.60 -16.53 2.38
CA ILE A 48 37.86 -17.51 1.56
C ILE A 48 37.95 -18.91 2.17
N SER A 49 39.13 -19.34 2.62
CA SER A 49 39.28 -20.59 3.37
C SER A 49 38.45 -20.59 4.66
N GLU A 50 38.49 -19.51 5.46
CA GLU A 50 37.67 -19.39 6.68
C GLU A 50 36.17 -19.41 6.37
N LYS A 51 35.74 -18.85 5.24
CA LYS A 51 34.35 -18.99 4.75
C LYS A 51 34.01 -20.40 4.28
N ILE A 52 34.94 -21.11 3.64
CA ILE A 52 34.76 -22.52 3.26
C ILE A 52 34.72 -23.41 4.50
N ASP A 53 35.57 -23.19 5.49
CA ASP A 53 35.63 -23.97 6.73
C ASP A 53 34.41 -23.69 7.62
N THR A 54 33.93 -22.44 7.71
CA THR A 54 32.68 -22.12 8.42
C THR A 54 31.43 -22.64 7.68
N LEU A 55 31.43 -22.68 6.34
CA LEU A 55 30.39 -23.37 5.56
C LEU A 55 30.47 -24.90 5.73
N ALA A 56 31.66 -25.49 5.77
CA ALA A 56 31.85 -26.91 6.00
C ALA A 56 31.39 -27.31 7.41
N ASN A 57 31.75 -26.53 8.43
CA ASN A 57 31.30 -26.72 9.80
C ASN A 57 29.77 -26.58 9.92
N THR A 58 29.17 -25.53 9.35
CA THR A 58 27.70 -25.38 9.40
C THR A 58 26.94 -26.43 8.56
N LEU A 59 27.53 -26.96 7.48
CA LEU A 59 27.00 -28.12 6.76
C LEU A 59 27.17 -29.43 7.57
N GLN A 60 28.25 -29.58 8.33
CA GLN A 60 28.48 -30.72 9.20
C GLN A 60 27.59 -30.66 10.46
N ASP A 61 27.30 -29.47 10.99
CA ASP A 61 26.38 -29.26 12.11
C ASP A 61 24.92 -29.44 11.67
N THR A 62 24.54 -28.96 10.47
CA THR A 62 23.21 -29.26 9.91
C THR A 62 23.06 -30.74 9.56
N SER A 63 24.11 -31.42 9.10
CA SER A 63 24.13 -32.88 8.93
C SER A 63 23.96 -33.63 10.27
N GLN A 64 24.68 -33.22 11.32
CA GLN A 64 24.52 -33.77 12.68
C GLN A 64 23.12 -33.48 13.26
N ASN A 65 22.56 -32.30 13.00
CA ASN A 65 21.21 -31.93 13.43
C ASN A 65 20.15 -32.75 12.68
N LEU A 66 20.30 -32.96 11.37
CA LEU A 66 19.45 -33.88 10.61
C LEU A 66 19.56 -35.31 11.15
N HIS A 67 20.77 -35.81 11.44
CA HIS A 67 20.95 -37.16 12.00
C HIS A 67 20.40 -37.28 13.44
N ASN A 68 20.43 -36.20 14.23
CA ASN A 68 19.75 -36.13 15.52
C ASN A 68 18.23 -36.08 15.38
N VAL A 69 17.70 -35.37 14.38
CA VAL A 69 16.27 -35.37 14.03
C VAL A 69 15.83 -36.73 13.54
N ASP A 70 16.57 -37.42 12.67
CA ASP A 70 16.28 -38.79 12.24
C ASP A 70 16.30 -39.77 13.42
N ARG A 71 17.26 -39.62 14.35
CA ARG A 71 17.30 -40.41 15.59
C ARG A 71 16.14 -40.09 16.54
N LEU A 72 15.70 -38.83 16.61
CA LEU A 72 14.51 -38.44 17.36
C LEU A 72 13.23 -38.94 16.69
N LEU A 73 13.11 -38.88 15.37
CA LEU A 73 12.01 -39.42 14.59
C LEU A 73 11.96 -40.95 14.65
N GLY A 74 13.12 -41.62 14.73
CA GLY A 74 13.24 -43.04 15.06
C GLY A 74 12.63 -43.33 16.43
N LYS A 75 13.06 -42.60 17.47
CA LYS A 75 12.47 -42.71 18.82
C LYS A 75 10.98 -42.32 18.88
N TYR A 76 10.53 -41.37 18.08
CA TYR A 76 9.11 -41.03 17.98
C TYR A 76 8.32 -42.14 17.26
N ARG A 77 8.90 -42.81 16.25
CA ARG A 77 8.29 -44.00 15.64
C ARG A 77 8.23 -45.14 16.65
N GLU A 78 9.36 -45.49 17.26
CA GLU A 78 9.44 -46.46 18.37
C GLU A 78 8.40 -46.14 19.44
N HIS A 79 8.28 -44.88 19.91
CA HIS A 79 7.27 -44.51 20.88
C HIS A 79 5.83 -44.47 20.34
N THR A 80 5.59 -44.23 19.05
CA THR A 80 4.24 -44.40 18.46
C THR A 80 3.90 -45.86 18.21
N ASP A 81 4.89 -46.72 17.99
CA ASP A 81 4.74 -48.16 17.83
C ASP A 81 4.56 -48.83 19.20
N ASP A 82 5.34 -48.43 20.22
CA ASP A 82 5.12 -48.70 21.65
C ASP A 82 3.70 -48.26 22.07
N GLN A 83 3.26 -47.06 21.66
CA GLN A 83 1.91 -46.58 21.94
C GLN A 83 0.84 -47.31 21.11
N ALA A 84 1.15 -47.77 19.90
CA ALA A 84 0.25 -48.55 19.08
C ALA A 84 0.11 -49.98 19.62
N GLU A 85 1.18 -50.57 20.14
CA GLU A 85 1.19 -51.89 20.80
C GLU A 85 0.62 -51.80 22.21
N ALA A 86 0.87 -50.74 22.97
CA ALA A 86 0.17 -50.43 24.21
C ALA A 86 -1.33 -50.19 23.94
N MET A 87 -1.70 -49.50 22.87
CA MET A 87 -3.10 -49.41 22.43
C MET A 87 -3.65 -50.72 21.90
N ALA A 88 -2.86 -51.60 21.26
CA ALA A 88 -3.31 -52.89 20.75
C ALA A 88 -3.50 -53.89 21.90
N THR A 89 -2.62 -53.90 22.90
CA THR A 89 -2.74 -54.69 24.13
C THR A 89 -3.84 -54.13 25.02
N LEU A 90 -4.01 -52.80 25.16
CA LEU A 90 -5.18 -52.20 25.81
C LEU A 90 -6.48 -52.46 25.04
N ARG A 91 -6.48 -52.48 23.70
CA ARG A 91 -7.64 -52.90 22.88
C ARG A 91 -7.92 -54.39 23.00
N SER A 92 -6.89 -55.24 23.15
CA SER A 92 -7.05 -56.69 23.36
C SER A 92 -7.54 -57.02 24.77
N GLN A 93 -6.99 -56.37 25.80
CA GLN A 93 -7.51 -56.42 27.16
C GLN A 93 -8.91 -55.81 27.25
N ARG A 94 -9.20 -54.75 26.47
CA ARG A 94 -10.56 -54.22 26.36
C ARG A 94 -11.48 -55.24 25.71
N LEU A 95 -11.11 -55.87 24.59
CA LEU A 95 -11.88 -56.95 23.96
C LEU A 95 -12.14 -58.13 24.92
N GLN A 96 -11.13 -58.54 25.70
CA GLN A 96 -11.27 -59.58 26.74
C GLN A 96 -12.14 -59.13 27.93
N ARG A 97 -12.34 -57.83 28.15
CA ARG A 97 -13.20 -57.27 29.22
C ARG A 97 -14.58 -56.82 28.70
N THR A 98 -14.74 -56.56 27.40
CA THR A 98 -16.01 -56.19 26.74
C THR A 98 -16.80 -57.38 26.20
N SER A 99 -16.40 -58.61 26.52
CA SER A 99 -17.33 -59.74 26.63
C SER A 99 -18.39 -59.50 27.74
N THR A 100 -18.15 -58.54 28.63
CA THR A 100 -19.11 -58.00 29.60
C THR A 100 -19.18 -56.47 29.51
N GLY A 101 -20.29 -55.93 28.97
CA GLY A 101 -20.64 -54.52 29.12
C GLY A 101 -20.32 -53.59 27.93
N ARG A 102 -21.38 -53.25 27.17
CA ARG A 102 -21.58 -51.93 26.52
C ARG A 102 -21.73 -50.84 27.62
N SER A 103 -21.56 -49.54 27.40
CA SER A 103 -21.01 -48.73 26.30
C SER A 103 -20.76 -47.28 26.80
N ALA A 104 -20.15 -46.44 25.95
CA ALA A 104 -20.22 -44.96 25.96
C ALA A 104 -19.67 -44.15 27.18
N SER A 105 -18.47 -43.59 26.95
CA SER A 105 -18.12 -42.16 27.11
C SER A 105 -18.36 -41.39 28.42
N VAL A 106 -17.26 -40.92 29.02
CA VAL A 106 -17.18 -39.91 30.09
C VAL A 106 -15.98 -38.98 29.83
N SER A 107 -16.09 -37.69 30.18
CA SER A 107 -15.00 -36.67 30.24
C SER A 107 -14.38 -36.20 28.89
N THR A 108 -13.65 -35.07 28.80
CA THR A 108 -13.07 -34.21 29.86
C THR A 108 -13.08 -32.69 29.53
N LEU A 109 -12.75 -31.90 30.56
CA LEU A 109 -12.59 -30.44 30.66
C LEU A 109 -11.41 -29.83 29.87
N HIS A 110 -11.49 -28.51 29.65
CA HIS A 110 -10.45 -27.43 29.72
C HIS A 110 -8.99 -27.68 29.34
N THR A 111 -8.43 -26.74 28.56
CA THR A 111 -7.21 -25.89 28.84
C THR A 111 -7.11 -24.83 27.72
N SER A 112 -6.94 -23.53 28.02
CA SER A 112 -5.67 -22.78 28.20
C SER A 112 -4.80 -22.63 26.94
N ASP A 113 -4.03 -21.56 26.69
CA ASP A 113 -3.98 -20.13 27.09
C ASP A 113 -3.08 -19.41 26.03
N LEU A 114 -2.57 -18.16 26.03
CA LEU A 114 -2.20 -17.12 27.03
C LEU A 114 -2.24 -15.71 26.37
N GLU A 115 -2.26 -14.65 27.19
CA GLU A 115 -1.99 -13.23 26.84
C GLU A 115 -1.04 -12.62 27.89
N PRO A 116 -0.12 -11.72 27.52
CA PRO A 116 0.07 -10.49 28.30
C PRO A 116 0.41 -9.27 27.42
N GLY A 117 -0.34 -8.17 27.46
CA GLY A 117 -0.38 -7.19 28.58
C GLY A 117 0.20 -5.83 28.11
N SER A 118 -0.21 -4.65 28.59
CA SER A 118 -1.00 -4.24 29.76
C SER A 118 -1.87 -2.99 29.39
N ALA A 119 -2.67 -2.32 30.23
CA ALA A 119 -2.63 -2.18 31.69
C ALA A 119 -3.94 -1.67 32.35
N SER A 120 -3.89 -1.60 33.68
CA SER A 120 -4.76 -0.91 34.65
C SER A 120 -5.68 -1.80 35.52
N ASP A 121 -5.84 -1.41 36.78
CA ASP A 121 -6.26 -2.21 37.94
C ASP A 121 -7.40 -1.53 38.74
N GLY A 122 -8.11 -2.24 39.64
CA GLY A 122 -9.23 -1.66 40.40
C GLY A 122 -10.13 -2.61 41.22
N HIS A 123 -9.54 -3.50 42.03
CA HIS A 123 -10.19 -4.47 42.94
C HIS A 123 -11.63 -4.20 43.49
N ARG A 124 -12.46 -5.27 43.66
CA ARG A 124 -12.89 -5.74 45.01
C ARG A 124 -13.72 -7.05 45.09
N TYR A 125 -13.43 -7.77 46.18
CA TYR A 125 -13.99 -8.98 46.81
C TYR A 125 -15.49 -9.33 46.71
N CYS A 126 -15.78 -10.65 46.81
CA CYS A 126 -17.08 -11.30 47.03
C CYS A 126 -17.55 -11.26 48.52
N PRO A 127 -18.80 -11.70 48.84
CA PRO A 127 -18.93 -13.04 49.45
C PRO A 127 -20.25 -13.84 49.21
N THR A 128 -20.12 -15.17 49.22
CA THR A 128 -21.03 -16.27 49.67
C THR A 128 -22.57 -16.16 49.70
N SER A 129 -23.23 -17.17 49.11
CA SER A 129 -24.62 -17.65 49.40
C SER A 129 -24.66 -18.68 50.57
N PRO A 130 -25.77 -19.36 50.95
CA PRO A 130 -27.20 -19.30 50.53
C PRO A 130 -28.24 -19.30 51.71
N LEU A 131 -29.54 -19.57 51.43
CA LEU A 131 -30.49 -20.47 52.17
C LEU A 131 -31.95 -19.94 52.40
N ARG A 132 -32.93 -20.77 51.98
CA ARG A 132 -34.39 -20.90 52.32
C ARG A 132 -35.37 -19.71 52.42
N ASP A 133 -36.46 -19.87 51.65
CA ASP A 133 -37.89 -19.88 52.02
C ASP A 133 -38.43 -18.94 53.13
N TYR A 134 -39.33 -18.03 52.75
CA TYR A 134 -40.65 -17.85 53.42
C TYR A 134 -41.67 -17.22 52.45
N THR A 135 -42.97 -17.49 52.65
CA THR A 135 -44.06 -17.05 51.76
C THR A 135 -44.57 -15.63 52.10
N GLY A 136 -44.91 -14.82 51.09
CA GLY A 136 -45.24 -13.39 51.29
C GLY A 136 -46.05 -12.71 50.18
N ARG A 137 -47.32 -13.08 50.01
CA ARG A 137 -48.20 -12.63 48.90
C ARG A 137 -48.72 -11.18 49.05
N ARG A 138 -47.86 -10.14 48.98
CA ARG A 138 -48.34 -8.73 49.04
C ARG A 138 -47.42 -7.63 48.45
N ARG A 139 -47.09 -7.66 47.14
CA ARG A 139 -46.37 -6.52 46.49
C ARG A 139 -46.67 -6.18 45.00
N SER A 140 -47.76 -6.69 44.42
CA SER A 140 -48.16 -6.48 43.01
C SER A 140 -48.62 -5.06 42.63
N ARG A 141 -48.06 -4.00 43.23
CA ARG A 141 -48.29 -2.59 42.87
C ARG A 141 -46.99 -1.78 42.77
N SER A 142 -45.98 -2.04 43.61
CA SER A 142 -44.68 -1.34 43.47
C SER A 142 -43.87 -1.87 42.29
N ALA A 143 -43.96 -3.18 41.99
CA ALA A 143 -43.32 -3.77 40.82
C ALA A 143 -43.81 -3.12 39.51
N THR A 144 -45.12 -2.89 39.37
CA THR A 144 -45.70 -2.21 38.20
C THR A 144 -45.23 -0.76 38.09
N VAL A 145 -45.15 -0.03 39.20
CA VAL A 145 -44.67 1.37 39.22
C VAL A 145 -43.17 1.45 38.90
N HIS A 146 -42.34 0.53 39.40
CA HIS A 146 -40.93 0.47 39.00
C HIS A 146 -40.75 0.05 37.55
N SER A 147 -41.52 -0.92 37.05
CA SER A 147 -41.52 -1.29 35.63
C SER A 147 -41.92 -0.12 34.73
N LEU A 148 -42.92 0.67 35.12
CA LEU A 148 -43.35 1.87 34.37
C LEU A 148 -42.30 2.99 34.43
N HIS A 149 -41.67 3.23 35.58
CA HIS A 149 -40.58 4.20 35.67
C HIS A 149 -39.31 3.75 34.93
N GLN A 150 -39.08 2.43 34.82
CA GLN A 150 -38.00 1.88 34.00
C GLN A 150 -38.33 2.07 32.52
N SER A 151 -39.48 1.61 32.03
CA SER A 151 -39.89 1.84 30.63
C SER A 151 -39.97 3.33 30.25
N LEU A 152 -40.28 4.23 31.19
CA LEU A 152 -40.25 5.69 30.94
C LEU A 152 -38.82 6.26 30.91
N ARG A 153 -37.85 5.67 31.62
CA ARG A 153 -36.43 6.02 31.48
C ARG A 153 -35.86 5.46 30.18
N ASP A 154 -36.18 4.21 29.88
CA ASP A 154 -35.71 3.51 28.68
C ASP A 154 -36.26 4.22 27.43
N LEU A 155 -37.56 4.51 27.38
CA LEU A 155 -38.19 5.32 26.31
C LEU A 155 -37.59 6.73 26.21
N ARG A 156 -37.26 7.39 27.33
CA ARG A 156 -36.58 8.70 27.30
C ARG A 156 -35.15 8.58 26.79
N SER A 157 -34.46 7.49 27.09
CA SER A 157 -33.11 7.19 26.59
C SER A 157 -33.12 6.88 25.10
N ASP A 158 -34.12 6.12 24.64
CA ASP A 158 -34.37 5.82 23.23
C ASP A 158 -34.78 7.09 22.47
N GLN A 159 -35.57 7.98 23.06
CA GLN A 159 -35.92 9.29 22.47
C GLN A 159 -34.68 10.21 22.32
N VAL A 160 -33.77 10.21 23.30
CA VAL A 160 -32.51 10.96 23.22
C VAL A 160 -31.57 10.33 22.18
N ARG A 161 -31.48 8.99 22.12
CA ARG A 161 -30.68 8.30 21.09
C ARG A 161 -31.23 8.57 19.70
N LEU A 162 -32.53 8.40 19.48
CA LEU A 162 -33.19 8.68 18.20
C LEU A 162 -33.04 10.15 17.78
N GLY A 163 -33.06 11.10 18.72
CA GLY A 163 -32.74 12.49 18.44
C GLY A 163 -31.31 12.67 17.94
N HIS A 164 -30.34 12.03 18.59
CA HIS A 164 -28.95 12.06 18.14
C HIS A 164 -28.73 11.33 16.80
N ASP A 165 -29.40 10.20 16.57
CA ASP A 165 -29.37 9.45 15.31
C ASP A 165 -29.98 10.30 14.18
N MET A 166 -31.06 11.04 14.45
CA MET A 166 -31.64 12.03 13.52
C MET A 166 -30.69 13.20 13.25
N ASP A 167 -30.04 13.77 14.27
CA ASP A 167 -29.06 14.85 14.09
C ASP A 167 -27.86 14.38 13.25
N GLN A 168 -27.38 13.15 13.47
CA GLN A 168 -26.34 12.53 12.65
C GLN A 168 -26.79 12.33 11.19
N GLU A 169 -28.02 11.85 10.96
CA GLU A 169 -28.54 11.65 9.61
C GLU A 169 -28.85 12.98 8.89
N ILE A 170 -29.29 14.02 9.61
CA ILE A 170 -29.40 15.39 9.08
C ILE A 170 -28.02 15.92 8.67
N LEU A 171 -26.98 15.70 9.48
CA LEU A 171 -25.60 16.09 9.11
C LEU A 171 -25.05 15.25 7.95
N ARG A 172 -25.36 13.95 7.89
CA ARG A 172 -25.00 13.06 6.76
C ARG A 172 -25.67 13.55 5.46
N ARG A 173 -26.97 13.81 5.52
CA ARG A 173 -27.77 14.33 4.40
C ARG A 173 -27.27 15.69 3.95
N ASN A 174 -27.02 16.62 4.87
CA ASN A 174 -26.51 17.96 4.54
C ASN A 174 -25.13 17.90 3.86
N ARG A 175 -24.24 16.96 4.25
CA ARG A 175 -22.98 16.71 3.53
C ARG A 175 -23.24 16.20 2.11
N ALA A 176 -24.08 15.18 1.94
CA ALA A 176 -24.44 14.66 0.61
C ALA A 176 -25.13 15.73 -0.28
N GLU A 177 -25.96 16.60 0.29
CA GLU A 177 -26.59 17.73 -0.45
C GLU A 177 -25.59 18.85 -0.80
N VAL A 178 -24.53 19.06 -0.01
CA VAL A 178 -23.43 19.97 -0.35
C VAL A 178 -22.50 19.34 -1.39
N GLU A 179 -22.16 18.06 -1.25
CA GLU A 179 -21.33 17.31 -2.20
C GLU A 179 -22.00 17.23 -3.57
N THR A 180 -23.29 16.91 -3.64
CA THR A 180 -24.04 16.92 -4.90
C THR A 180 -24.12 18.32 -5.52
N LYS A 181 -24.36 19.38 -4.73
CA LYS A 181 -24.27 20.77 -5.23
C LYS A 181 -22.88 21.09 -5.78
N GLN A 182 -21.81 20.76 -5.07
CA GLN A 182 -20.44 20.96 -5.56
C GLN A 182 -20.15 20.16 -6.84
N THR A 183 -20.69 18.94 -7.01
CA THR A 183 -20.53 18.21 -8.28
C THR A 183 -21.30 18.87 -9.43
N LEU A 184 -22.51 19.40 -9.17
CA LEU A 184 -23.29 20.13 -10.17
C LEU A 184 -22.65 21.48 -10.55
N GLU A 185 -22.09 22.20 -9.58
CA GLU A 185 -21.31 23.43 -9.80
C GLU A 185 -20.06 23.13 -10.64
N ARG A 186 -19.26 22.11 -10.27
CA ARG A 186 -18.09 21.67 -11.08
C ARG A 186 -18.49 21.24 -12.50
N LEU A 187 -19.61 20.54 -12.67
CA LEU A 187 -20.12 20.17 -13.99
C LEU A 187 -20.58 21.40 -14.80
N SER A 188 -21.19 22.39 -14.15
CA SER A 188 -21.56 23.67 -14.77
C SER A 188 -20.34 24.48 -15.18
N ASP A 189 -19.32 24.59 -14.33
CA ASP A 189 -18.06 25.28 -14.67
C ASP A 189 -17.27 24.55 -15.74
N ASN A 190 -17.27 23.21 -15.76
CA ASN A 190 -16.70 22.41 -16.84
C ASN A 190 -17.46 22.63 -18.16
N LEU A 191 -18.79 22.73 -18.14
CA LEU A 191 -19.59 23.04 -19.33
C LEU A 191 -19.34 24.46 -19.85
N LEU A 192 -19.28 25.45 -18.95
CA LEU A 192 -19.00 26.86 -19.29
C LEU A 192 -17.57 27.06 -19.79
N SER A 193 -16.59 26.37 -19.21
CA SER A 193 -15.19 26.40 -19.69
C SER A 193 -15.03 25.67 -21.02
N SER A 194 -15.69 24.52 -21.23
CA SER A 194 -15.74 23.84 -22.54
C SER A 194 -16.36 24.73 -23.61
N GLN A 195 -17.50 25.38 -23.32
CA GLN A 195 -18.16 26.29 -24.27
C GLN A 195 -17.31 27.56 -24.56
N ARG A 196 -16.55 28.05 -23.58
CA ARG A 196 -15.54 29.11 -23.78
C ARG A 196 -14.36 28.63 -24.62
N ALA A 197 -13.90 27.39 -24.44
CA ALA A 197 -12.82 26.78 -25.22
C ALA A 197 -13.24 26.56 -26.68
N GLU A 198 -14.43 26.00 -26.94
CA GLU A 198 -15.01 25.93 -28.29
C GLU A 198 -15.14 27.32 -28.94
N SER A 199 -15.59 28.32 -28.18
CA SER A 199 -15.68 29.70 -28.65
C SER A 199 -14.31 30.32 -28.95
N ALA A 200 -13.26 29.91 -28.24
CA ALA A 200 -11.89 30.34 -28.49
C ALA A 200 -11.28 29.62 -29.71
N LEU A 201 -11.55 28.32 -29.87
CA LEU A 201 -11.16 27.53 -31.03
C LEU A 201 -11.78 28.10 -32.31
N ARG A 202 -13.09 28.35 -32.35
CA ARG A 202 -13.75 28.96 -33.53
C ARG A 202 -13.18 30.34 -33.89
N ARG A 203 -12.76 31.15 -32.90
CA ARG A 203 -12.06 32.42 -33.16
C ARG A 203 -10.64 32.21 -33.69
N ARG A 204 -9.91 31.19 -33.19
CA ARG A 204 -8.58 30.83 -33.68
C ARG A 204 -8.63 30.28 -35.10
N GLU A 205 -9.64 29.48 -35.43
CA GLU A 205 -9.91 28.97 -36.77
C GLU A 205 -10.24 30.11 -37.74
N ALA A 206 -11.14 31.03 -37.36
CA ALA A 206 -11.45 32.22 -38.16
C ALA A 206 -10.21 33.09 -38.40
N ALA A 207 -9.44 33.42 -37.34
CA ALA A 207 -8.21 34.20 -37.46
C ALA A 207 -7.11 33.47 -38.28
N SER A 208 -7.08 32.14 -38.27
CA SER A 208 -6.20 31.35 -39.15
C SER A 208 -6.64 31.47 -40.61
N GLY A 209 -7.94 31.40 -40.89
CA GLY A 209 -8.51 31.64 -42.22
C GLY A 209 -8.21 33.04 -42.76
N GLU A 210 -8.46 34.07 -41.95
CA GLU A 210 -8.12 35.47 -42.28
C GLU A 210 -6.62 35.65 -42.53
N SER A 211 -5.76 35.00 -41.73
CA SER A 211 -4.30 35.02 -41.93
C SER A 211 -3.88 34.33 -43.23
N GLU A 212 -4.48 33.18 -43.56
CA GLU A 212 -4.26 32.49 -44.83
C GLU A 212 -4.74 33.31 -46.04
N GLU A 213 -5.92 33.93 -45.97
CA GLU A 213 -6.43 34.79 -47.03
C GLU A 213 -5.58 36.05 -47.20
N ALA A 214 -5.08 36.62 -46.09
CA ALA A 214 -4.11 37.71 -46.13
C ALA A 214 -2.75 37.26 -46.70
N MET A 215 -2.34 36.00 -46.51
CA MET A 215 -1.11 35.44 -47.09
C MET A 215 -1.28 35.20 -48.59
N LYS A 216 -2.38 34.57 -49.02
CA LYS A 216 -2.78 34.38 -50.43
C LYS A 216 -2.88 35.73 -51.14
N SER A 217 -3.46 36.74 -50.50
CA SER A 217 -3.55 38.11 -51.02
C SER A 217 -2.19 38.81 -51.15
N ARG A 218 -1.22 38.53 -50.26
CA ARG A 218 0.16 39.04 -50.40
C ARG A 218 0.90 38.33 -51.53
N LEU A 219 0.72 37.02 -51.68
CA LEU A 219 1.32 36.24 -52.76
C LEU A 219 0.87 36.77 -54.13
N LEU A 220 -0.44 36.93 -54.33
CA LEU A 220 -1.01 37.51 -55.55
C LEU A 220 -0.51 38.93 -55.84
N ARG A 221 -0.28 39.76 -54.81
CA ARG A 221 0.34 41.09 -54.99
C ARG A 221 1.80 40.98 -55.44
N SER A 222 2.57 40.10 -54.82
CA SER A 222 3.97 39.84 -55.19
C SER A 222 4.09 39.28 -56.61
N GLU A 223 3.17 38.42 -57.05
CA GLU A 223 3.09 37.96 -58.44
C GLU A 223 2.70 39.10 -59.39
N CYS A 224 1.73 39.94 -59.02
CA CYS A 224 1.36 41.12 -59.81
C CYS A 224 2.51 42.14 -59.92
N GLU A 225 3.33 42.29 -58.88
CA GLU A 225 4.51 43.15 -58.86
C GLU A 225 5.65 42.56 -59.69
N LYS A 226 5.92 41.26 -59.55
CA LYS A 226 6.83 40.52 -60.44
C LYS A 226 6.43 40.68 -61.91
N ASN A 227 5.16 40.50 -62.24
CA ASN A 227 4.64 40.65 -63.61
C ASN A 227 4.79 42.10 -64.14
N LYS A 228 4.72 43.13 -63.28
CA LYS A 228 5.04 44.52 -63.67
C LYS A 228 6.52 44.70 -63.96
N VAL A 229 7.39 44.19 -63.09
CA VAL A 229 8.85 44.26 -63.27
C VAL A 229 9.28 43.49 -64.53
N GLU A 230 8.71 42.32 -64.80
CA GLU A 230 8.95 41.59 -66.05
C GLU A 230 8.51 42.39 -67.29
N GLN A 231 7.35 43.06 -67.25
CA GLN A 231 6.95 43.98 -68.33
C GLN A 231 7.88 45.20 -68.46
N GLU A 232 8.44 45.72 -67.37
CA GLU A 232 9.37 46.86 -67.39
C GLU A 232 10.76 46.46 -67.90
N LEU A 233 11.24 45.27 -67.55
CA LEU A 233 12.40 44.63 -68.17
C LEU A 233 12.18 44.40 -69.68
N GLU A 234 10.98 43.97 -70.09
CA GLU A 234 10.68 43.77 -71.51
C GLU A 234 10.43 45.10 -72.27
N ARG A 235 10.02 46.18 -71.58
CA ARG A 235 9.96 47.54 -72.15
C ARG A 235 11.36 48.13 -72.35
N THR A 236 12.23 48.03 -71.34
CA THR A 236 13.61 48.52 -71.39
C THR A 236 14.46 47.73 -72.39
N ARG A 237 14.27 46.41 -72.48
CA ARG A 237 14.87 45.58 -73.55
C ARG A 237 14.47 46.08 -74.94
N ARG A 238 13.17 46.27 -75.20
CA ARG A 238 12.66 46.85 -76.46
C ARG A 238 13.07 48.30 -76.71
N GLN A 239 13.56 49.03 -75.71
CA GLN A 239 14.18 50.36 -75.87
C GLN A 239 15.67 50.22 -76.23
N LEU A 240 16.39 49.28 -75.60
CA LEU A 240 17.76 48.94 -75.94
C LEU A 240 17.86 48.48 -77.40
N ASP A 241 17.05 47.49 -77.80
CA ASP A 241 16.99 46.96 -79.18
C ASP A 241 16.81 48.08 -80.23
N LYS A 242 15.98 49.10 -79.91
CA LYS A 242 15.76 50.29 -80.75
C LYS A 242 16.94 51.26 -80.75
N SER A 243 17.59 51.46 -79.61
CA SER A 243 18.77 52.31 -79.51
C SER A 243 19.99 51.70 -80.21
N GLU A 244 20.12 50.37 -80.18
CA GLU A 244 21.16 49.64 -80.91
C GLU A 244 20.89 49.70 -82.42
N GLY A 245 19.66 49.45 -82.89
CA GLY A 245 19.29 49.68 -84.30
C GLY A 245 19.46 51.13 -84.76
N GLY A 246 19.21 52.10 -83.88
CA GLY A 246 19.49 53.53 -84.12
C GLY A 246 20.99 53.84 -84.21
N ARG A 247 21.80 53.20 -83.37
CA ARG A 247 23.27 53.29 -83.42
C ARG A 247 23.82 52.65 -84.69
N ASP A 248 23.29 51.50 -85.10
CA ASP A 248 23.79 50.76 -86.26
C ASP A 248 23.42 51.44 -87.58
N THR A 249 22.24 52.08 -87.65
CA THR A 249 21.90 52.97 -88.78
C THR A 249 22.75 54.26 -88.81
N LEU A 250 23.13 54.82 -87.66
CA LEU A 250 24.13 55.91 -87.60
C LEU A 250 25.53 55.43 -88.02
N VAL A 251 25.94 54.21 -87.69
CA VAL A 251 27.19 53.61 -88.17
C VAL A 251 27.17 53.47 -89.70
N GLN A 252 26.07 52.96 -90.27
CA GLN A 252 25.90 52.88 -91.73
C GLN A 252 25.96 54.27 -92.39
N GLN A 253 25.35 55.30 -91.81
CA GLN A 253 25.46 56.68 -92.32
C GLN A 253 26.89 57.23 -92.24
N VAL A 254 27.63 56.93 -91.16
CA VAL A 254 29.05 57.33 -91.03
C VAL A 254 29.93 56.59 -92.04
N GLU A 255 29.66 55.31 -92.31
CA GLU A 255 30.36 54.54 -93.35
C GLU A 255 30.02 55.03 -94.75
N GLU A 256 28.75 55.34 -95.05
CA GLU A 256 28.37 55.91 -96.33
C GLU A 256 29.00 57.29 -96.53
N LEU A 257 28.97 58.18 -95.52
CA LEU A 257 29.68 59.47 -95.55
C LEU A 257 31.19 59.31 -95.74
N ARG A 258 31.83 58.29 -95.13
CA ARG A 258 33.24 57.96 -95.41
C ARG A 258 33.44 57.56 -96.87
N THR A 259 32.56 56.76 -97.47
CA THR A 259 32.66 56.45 -98.91
C THR A 259 32.40 57.66 -99.80
N GLN A 260 31.50 58.58 -99.42
CA GLN A 260 31.26 59.83 -100.15
C GLN A 260 32.46 60.78 -100.06
N LEU A 261 33.12 60.85 -98.90
CA LEU A 261 34.34 61.64 -98.71
C LEU A 261 35.53 61.03 -99.49
N LEU A 262 35.65 59.70 -99.55
CA LEU A 262 36.61 59.02 -100.42
C LEU A 262 36.33 59.22 -101.93
N ARG A 263 35.06 59.29 -102.34
CA ARG A 263 34.68 59.65 -103.74
C ARG A 263 35.06 61.09 -104.06
N THR A 264 34.66 62.06 -103.22
CA THR A 264 34.97 63.48 -103.44
C THR A 264 36.46 63.81 -103.29
N GLU A 265 37.22 63.08 -102.47
CA GLU A 265 38.68 63.20 -102.44
C GLU A 265 39.34 62.59 -103.70
N LYS A 266 38.81 61.48 -104.23
CA LYS A 266 39.22 60.97 -105.54
C LYS A 266 38.90 61.96 -106.66
N GLU A 267 37.69 62.51 -106.69
CA GLU A 267 37.30 63.57 -107.64
C GLU A 267 38.18 64.81 -107.49
N ARG A 268 38.62 65.16 -106.26
CA ARG A 268 39.63 66.21 -106.03
C ARG A 268 40.99 65.84 -106.64
N MET A 269 41.44 64.59 -106.54
CA MET A 269 42.67 64.13 -107.20
C MET A 269 42.54 64.14 -108.72
N ASP A 270 41.41 63.70 -109.27
CA ASP A 270 41.13 63.69 -110.71
C ASP A 270 41.04 65.14 -111.25
N LEU A 271 40.41 66.06 -110.52
CA LEU A 271 40.41 67.51 -110.82
C LEU A 271 41.80 68.14 -110.66
N GLN A 272 42.60 67.70 -109.69
CA GLN A 272 43.97 68.20 -109.50
C GLN A 272 44.91 67.69 -110.61
N GLN A 273 44.67 66.48 -111.16
CA GLN A 273 45.29 66.04 -112.41
C GLN A 273 44.79 66.85 -113.62
N GLN A 274 43.49 67.18 -113.72
CA GLN A 274 42.99 68.06 -114.78
C GLN A 274 43.59 69.46 -114.71
N ILE A 275 43.77 70.02 -113.51
CA ILE A 275 44.48 71.30 -113.30
C ILE A 275 45.96 71.16 -113.70
N SER A 276 46.63 70.05 -113.38
CA SER A 276 48.00 69.76 -113.85
C SER A 276 48.08 69.70 -115.39
N LEU A 277 47.09 69.10 -116.05
CA LEU A 277 47.03 68.99 -117.52
C LEU A 277 46.70 70.35 -118.16
N LEU A 278 45.78 71.13 -117.59
CA LEU A 278 45.43 72.47 -118.08
C LEU A 278 46.58 73.49 -117.88
N ALA A 279 47.33 73.38 -116.79
CA ALA A 279 48.55 74.15 -116.58
C ALA A 279 49.65 73.82 -117.59
N SER A 280 49.66 72.60 -118.14
CA SER A 280 50.69 72.15 -119.11
C SER A 280 50.50 72.67 -120.54
N HIS A 281 49.48 73.50 -120.81
CA HIS A 281 49.09 73.83 -122.20
C HIS A 281 49.04 75.32 -122.57
N LYS A 282 49.42 76.25 -121.68
CA LYS A 282 49.62 77.67 -122.07
C LYS A 282 50.84 78.33 -121.42
N ILE A 283 51.73 78.77 -122.31
CA ILE A 283 52.80 79.79 -122.16
C ILE A 283 54.19 79.27 -121.73
N SER A 284 55.09 79.34 -122.71
CA SER A 284 56.55 79.49 -122.64
C SER A 284 56.91 80.53 -123.72
N PRO A 285 58.05 81.27 -123.67
CA PRO A 285 59.11 81.37 -122.64
C PRO A 285 58.89 82.56 -121.68
N HIS A 286 59.51 82.68 -120.49
CA HIS A 286 60.93 82.98 -120.16
C HIS A 286 61.43 84.31 -120.79
N SER A 287 62.16 85.20 -120.12
CA SER A 287 62.60 85.36 -118.70
C SER A 287 62.87 86.88 -118.46
N HIS A 288 63.58 87.47 -117.48
CA HIS A 288 64.62 87.10 -116.50
C HIS A 288 64.61 88.08 -115.29
N GLU A 289 65.66 88.07 -114.48
CA GLU A 289 66.07 89.09 -113.47
C GLU A 289 66.33 90.51 -114.09
N GLU A 290 66.71 91.60 -113.39
CA GLU A 290 67.91 91.77 -112.53
C GLU A 290 67.91 93.03 -111.63
N GLN A 291 68.95 93.19 -110.80
CA GLN A 291 69.20 94.32 -109.89
C GLN A 291 70.24 95.29 -110.50
N GLY A 292 70.08 96.63 -110.43
CA GLY A 292 71.13 97.51 -110.99
C GLY A 292 70.99 99.04 -110.91
N ARG A 293 71.27 99.61 -109.73
CA ARG A 293 71.94 100.92 -109.44
C ARG A 293 71.96 102.11 -110.46
N ASP A 294 71.50 103.25 -109.94
CA ASP A 294 72.23 104.54 -109.75
C ASP A 294 72.69 105.41 -110.95
N ARG A 295 72.33 106.71 -110.86
CA ARG A 295 72.91 107.94 -111.48
C ARG A 295 73.28 107.99 -112.96
N GLY A 296 72.71 108.99 -113.65
CA GLY A 296 73.28 109.54 -114.88
C GLY A 296 72.61 110.86 -115.32
N SER A 297 73.32 111.98 -115.19
CA SER A 297 72.95 113.26 -115.79
C SER A 297 73.09 113.24 -117.31
N GLY A 298 72.33 114.07 -118.04
CA GLY A 298 72.78 114.50 -119.38
C GLY A 298 71.68 114.93 -120.34
N GLU A 299 71.64 116.24 -120.59
CA GLU A 299 71.47 116.92 -121.88
C GLU A 299 70.34 116.52 -122.88
N ARG A 300 69.68 117.58 -123.38
CA ARG A 300 68.83 117.60 -124.59
C ARG A 300 69.74 117.56 -125.84
N VAL A 301 69.19 118.02 -126.97
CA VAL A 301 69.89 118.42 -128.22
C VAL A 301 70.09 117.22 -129.17
N GLU A 302 69.74 117.26 -130.47
CA GLU A 302 69.13 118.33 -131.29
C GLU A 302 68.19 117.77 -132.37
N LEU A 303 67.24 118.59 -132.84
CA LEU A 303 67.00 118.86 -134.26
C LEU A 303 66.15 120.14 -134.38
N GLN A 304 66.79 121.24 -134.74
CA GLN A 304 66.18 122.52 -135.14
C GLN A 304 67.10 123.21 -136.15
N ARG A 305 66.57 124.24 -136.83
CA ARG A 305 67.25 125.10 -137.85
C ARG A 305 67.35 124.38 -139.22
N GLU A 306 67.42 125.08 -140.35
CA GLU A 306 67.81 126.49 -140.63
C GLU A 306 66.66 127.35 -141.25
N VAL A 307 66.55 128.70 -141.14
CA VAL A 307 67.51 129.86 -141.08
C VAL A 307 67.95 130.31 -142.49
N GLN A 308 68.07 131.60 -142.89
CA GLN A 308 67.81 132.98 -142.36
C GLN A 308 67.48 133.93 -143.57
N GLU A 309 67.05 135.21 -143.50
CA GLU A 309 66.54 136.08 -142.41
C GLU A 309 65.25 136.80 -142.90
N LEU A 310 65.06 138.10 -143.25
CA LEU A 310 65.67 139.46 -143.14
C LEU A 310 64.48 140.47 -143.35
N PRO A 311 64.51 141.77 -142.98
CA PRO A 311 65.46 142.50 -142.15
C PRO A 311 64.86 143.22 -140.91
N GLU A 312 65.64 143.24 -139.81
CA GLU A 312 65.87 144.35 -138.87
C GLU A 312 64.71 145.00 -138.04
N ALA A 313 63.43 144.88 -138.39
CA ALA A 313 62.36 145.67 -137.72
C ALA A 313 61.92 145.16 -136.32
N GLU A 314 62.16 143.89 -135.98
CA GLU A 314 61.46 143.24 -134.85
C GLU A 314 62.09 143.40 -133.47
N ARG A 315 63.34 143.87 -133.37
CA ARG A 315 64.16 143.77 -132.14
C ARG A 315 63.48 144.38 -130.89
N ALA A 316 62.76 145.50 -131.05
CA ALA A 316 62.09 146.20 -129.95
C ALA A 316 60.88 145.45 -129.33
N GLN A 317 60.28 144.46 -130.02
CA GLN A 317 59.24 143.62 -129.42
C GLN A 317 59.82 142.47 -128.57
N SER A 318 61.09 142.12 -128.76
CA SER A 318 61.74 140.98 -128.11
C SER A 318 61.88 141.17 -126.60
N ASP A 319 62.30 142.36 -126.15
CA ASP A 319 62.57 142.60 -124.73
C ASP A 319 61.32 142.53 -123.84
N ARG A 320 60.16 143.02 -124.31
CA ARG A 320 58.90 142.88 -123.57
C ARG A 320 58.51 141.40 -123.38
N ARG A 321 58.66 140.58 -124.42
CA ARG A 321 58.42 139.13 -124.36
C ARG A 321 59.39 138.44 -123.40
N ARG A 322 60.64 138.90 -123.32
CA ARG A 322 61.69 138.38 -122.42
C ARG A 322 61.41 138.61 -120.93
N GLU A 323 60.63 139.62 -120.56
CA GLU A 323 60.23 139.87 -119.18
C GLU A 323 58.99 139.06 -118.77
N GLU A 324 58.01 138.91 -119.66
CA GLU A 324 56.86 138.03 -119.44
C GLU A 324 57.26 136.56 -119.24
N VAL A 325 58.28 136.07 -119.96
CA VAL A 325 58.78 134.70 -119.77
C VAL A 325 59.39 134.52 -118.36
N LYS A 326 60.09 135.54 -117.82
CA LYS A 326 60.64 135.48 -116.46
C LYS A 326 59.56 135.47 -115.39
N SER A 327 58.51 136.28 -115.52
CA SER A 327 57.41 136.32 -114.56
C SER A 327 56.60 135.02 -114.56
N ARG A 328 56.31 134.45 -115.75
CA ARG A 328 55.69 133.13 -115.91
C ARG A 328 56.54 132.01 -115.30
N ALA A 329 57.86 132.03 -115.49
CA ALA A 329 58.77 131.05 -114.88
C ALA A 329 58.77 131.14 -113.34
N GLN A 330 58.79 132.35 -112.76
CA GLN A 330 58.65 132.50 -111.30
C GLN A 330 57.28 132.09 -110.76
N ALA A 331 56.20 132.33 -111.51
CA ALA A 331 54.86 131.87 -111.15
C ALA A 331 54.77 130.34 -111.12
N ALA A 332 55.30 129.67 -112.15
CA ALA A 332 55.39 128.21 -112.20
C ALA A 332 56.23 127.65 -111.03
N LEU A 333 57.37 128.26 -110.70
CA LEU A 333 58.18 127.86 -109.54
C LEU A 333 57.45 128.04 -108.19
N ARG A 334 56.61 129.07 -108.04
CA ARG A 334 55.74 129.23 -106.86
C ARG A 334 54.66 128.14 -106.81
N GLN A 335 54.01 127.85 -107.94
CA GLN A 335 52.99 126.80 -108.06
C GLN A 335 53.58 125.40 -107.76
N TRP A 336 54.74 125.05 -108.33
CA TRP A 336 55.40 123.78 -108.04
C TRP A 336 55.86 123.68 -106.58
N LYS A 337 56.43 124.75 -105.99
CA LYS A 337 56.76 124.75 -104.55
C LYS A 337 55.53 124.63 -103.65
N ALA A 338 54.39 125.22 -104.03
CA ALA A 338 53.13 125.01 -103.32
C ALA A 338 52.60 123.57 -103.46
N LYS A 339 52.73 122.97 -104.66
CA LYS A 339 52.35 121.58 -104.92
C LYS A 339 53.24 120.58 -104.17
N CYS A 340 54.57 120.76 -104.15
CA CYS A 340 55.48 119.98 -103.33
C CYS A 340 55.10 120.07 -101.84
N ARG A 341 54.91 121.28 -101.29
CA ARG A 341 54.44 121.47 -99.90
C ARG A 341 53.07 120.87 -99.61
N SER A 342 52.21 120.73 -100.62
CA SER A 342 50.92 120.04 -100.46
C SER A 342 51.07 118.53 -100.47
N LEU A 343 51.98 117.99 -101.29
CA LEU A 343 52.31 116.57 -101.33
C LEU A 343 53.06 116.15 -100.05
N GLU A 344 54.03 116.95 -99.61
CA GLU A 344 54.75 116.81 -98.31
C GLU A 344 53.76 116.73 -97.15
N ARG A 345 52.81 117.68 -97.05
CA ARG A 345 51.76 117.64 -96.03
C ARG A 345 50.85 116.43 -96.16
N SER A 346 50.40 116.06 -97.36
CA SER A 346 49.58 114.84 -97.54
C SER A 346 50.33 113.55 -97.21
N LEU A 347 51.65 113.51 -97.41
CA LEU A 347 52.50 112.37 -97.05
C LEU A 347 52.72 112.31 -95.53
N GLU A 348 52.90 113.45 -94.88
CA GLU A 348 52.92 113.55 -93.42
C GLU A 348 51.57 113.16 -92.79
N GLU A 349 50.45 113.59 -93.38
CA GLU A 349 49.09 113.26 -92.96
C GLU A 349 48.86 111.75 -93.10
N GLN A 350 49.14 111.16 -94.27
CA GLN A 350 49.11 109.70 -94.47
C GLN A 350 50.06 108.95 -93.54
N SER A 351 51.24 109.49 -93.22
CA SER A 351 52.17 108.88 -92.26
C SER A 351 51.64 108.94 -90.82
N LYS A 352 50.93 110.01 -90.45
CA LYS A 352 50.30 110.16 -89.12
C LYS A 352 49.08 109.23 -89.01
N GLU A 353 48.26 109.13 -90.05
CA GLU A 353 47.15 108.17 -90.14
C GLU A 353 47.64 106.72 -90.11
N ALA A 354 48.69 106.39 -90.87
CA ALA A 354 49.31 105.08 -90.85
C ALA A 354 49.84 104.72 -89.45
N GLN A 355 50.54 105.65 -88.78
CA GLN A 355 51.03 105.46 -87.41
C GLN A 355 49.86 105.27 -86.42
N GLN A 356 48.82 106.11 -86.46
CA GLN A 356 47.62 105.93 -85.65
C GLN A 356 46.92 104.59 -85.92
N SER A 357 46.90 104.11 -87.16
CA SER A 357 46.35 102.79 -87.50
C SER A 357 47.21 101.65 -86.95
N ALA A 358 48.54 101.82 -86.90
CA ALA A 358 49.47 100.85 -86.35
C ALA A 358 49.39 100.79 -84.81
N ASP A 359 49.24 101.94 -84.15
CA ASP A 359 49.08 101.99 -82.69
C ASP A 359 47.73 101.45 -82.24
N LYS A 360 46.63 101.78 -82.93
CA LYS A 360 45.32 101.12 -82.72
C LYS A 360 45.38 99.60 -82.90
N ARG A 361 46.16 99.10 -83.87
CA ARG A 361 46.40 97.65 -84.04
C ARG A 361 47.23 97.07 -82.89
N ARG A 362 48.24 97.79 -82.38
CA ARG A 362 49.05 97.38 -81.22
C ARG A 362 48.21 97.33 -79.94
N GLU A 363 47.30 98.27 -79.75
CA GLU A 363 46.34 98.30 -78.65
C GLU A 363 45.38 97.11 -78.74
N ALA A 364 44.74 96.89 -79.90
CA ALA A 364 43.89 95.72 -80.14
C ALA A 364 44.64 94.37 -79.98
N CYS A 365 45.94 94.30 -80.27
CA CYS A 365 46.76 93.12 -79.95
C CYS A 365 46.90 92.93 -78.44
N LYS A 366 47.28 93.98 -77.68
CA LYS A 366 47.37 93.90 -76.21
C LYS A 366 46.04 93.54 -75.55
N GLU A 367 44.92 94.05 -76.07
CA GLU A 367 43.58 93.68 -75.62
C GLU A 367 43.29 92.21 -75.90
N ARG A 368 43.61 91.70 -77.10
CA ARG A 368 43.48 90.27 -77.42
C ARG A 368 44.37 89.39 -76.56
N ASP A 369 45.61 89.80 -76.28
CA ASP A 369 46.53 89.07 -75.41
C ASP A 369 46.02 89.06 -73.96
N ALA A 370 45.50 90.19 -73.46
CA ALA A 370 44.87 90.29 -72.15
C ALA A 370 43.59 89.42 -72.05
N HIS A 371 42.76 89.41 -73.11
CA HIS A 371 41.61 88.51 -73.20
C HIS A 371 42.04 87.04 -73.28
N GLN A 372 43.14 86.71 -73.96
CA GLN A 372 43.66 85.35 -74.04
C GLN A 372 44.21 84.87 -72.69
N VAL A 373 44.92 85.72 -71.95
CA VAL A 373 45.37 85.44 -70.57
C VAL A 373 44.15 85.30 -69.64
N ALA A 374 43.14 86.16 -69.77
CA ALA A 374 41.89 86.04 -69.01
C ALA A 374 41.14 84.73 -69.31
N LEU A 375 41.06 84.32 -70.58
CA LEU A 375 40.47 83.04 -70.99
C LEU A 375 41.28 81.84 -70.47
N GLN A 376 42.61 81.92 -70.43
CA GLN A 376 43.47 80.89 -69.82
C GLN A 376 43.25 80.80 -68.30
N ALA A 377 43.16 81.93 -67.60
CA ALA A 377 42.87 81.96 -66.16
C ALA A 377 41.47 81.42 -65.85
N LEU A 378 40.45 81.80 -66.64
CA LEU A 378 39.09 81.24 -66.54
C LEU A 378 39.06 79.74 -66.87
N GLY A 379 39.87 79.28 -67.82
CA GLY A 379 40.05 77.86 -68.14
C GLY A 379 40.64 77.07 -66.97
N GLN A 380 41.71 77.58 -66.35
CA GLN A 380 42.32 76.99 -65.16
C GLN A 380 41.36 76.97 -63.97
N GLN A 381 40.57 78.03 -63.77
CA GLN A 381 39.50 78.06 -62.76
C GLN A 381 38.41 77.02 -63.06
N ALA A 382 37.98 76.87 -64.32
CA ALA A 382 37.02 75.84 -64.71
C ALA A 382 37.57 74.42 -64.54
N GLU A 383 38.86 74.20 -64.75
CA GLU A 383 39.53 72.91 -64.46
C GLU A 383 39.68 72.63 -62.97
N ALA A 384 39.97 73.65 -62.14
CA ALA A 384 39.97 73.54 -60.70
C ALA A 384 38.57 73.17 -60.17
N LEU A 385 37.53 73.90 -60.59
CA LEU A 385 36.14 73.61 -60.24
C LEU A 385 35.70 72.22 -60.72
N ARG A 386 36.14 71.75 -61.89
CA ARG A 386 35.90 70.38 -62.35
C ARG A 386 36.54 69.32 -61.46
N LYS A 387 37.76 69.57 -60.95
CA LYS A 387 38.44 68.67 -60.00
C LYS A 387 37.74 68.66 -58.64
N GLU A 388 37.40 69.84 -58.11
CA GLU A 388 36.62 69.96 -56.88
C GLU A 388 35.26 69.25 -56.98
N LEU A 389 34.58 69.37 -58.12
CA LEU A 389 33.34 68.63 -58.41
C LEU A 389 33.58 67.12 -58.48
N SER A 390 34.65 66.63 -59.13
CA SER A 390 34.95 65.19 -59.12
C SER A 390 35.32 64.68 -57.73
N ASP A 391 36.00 65.47 -56.91
CA ASP A 391 36.35 65.12 -55.53
C ASP A 391 35.12 65.13 -54.62
N VAL A 392 34.15 66.04 -54.85
CA VAL A 392 32.85 66.02 -54.17
C VAL A 392 32.03 64.80 -54.60
N LEU A 393 31.94 64.51 -55.91
CA LEU A 393 31.24 63.33 -56.42
C LEU A 393 31.85 62.01 -55.92
N GLY A 394 33.18 61.90 -55.87
CA GLY A 394 33.87 60.74 -55.28
C GLY A 394 33.55 60.56 -53.80
N ARG A 395 33.54 61.65 -53.01
CA ARG A 395 33.16 61.64 -51.59
C ARG A 395 31.66 61.46 -51.34
N LEU A 396 30.81 61.65 -52.35
CA LEU A 396 29.39 61.29 -52.31
C LEU A 396 29.23 59.80 -52.61
N ALA A 397 29.82 59.29 -53.69
CA ALA A 397 29.80 57.88 -54.04
C ALA A 397 30.36 56.97 -52.92
N GLN A 398 31.43 57.40 -52.25
CA GLN A 398 31.95 56.71 -51.05
C GLN A 398 30.93 56.65 -49.91
N ARG A 399 30.23 57.75 -49.62
CA ARG A 399 29.20 57.79 -48.57
C ARG A 399 27.94 57.01 -48.93
N GLU A 400 27.51 57.03 -50.18
CA GLU A 400 26.42 56.17 -50.65
C GLU A 400 26.77 54.68 -50.47
N GLU A 401 28.03 54.31 -50.74
CA GLU A 401 28.51 52.94 -50.60
C GLU A 401 28.68 52.53 -49.12
N GLU A 402 29.10 53.44 -48.24
CA GLU A 402 29.06 53.26 -46.78
C GLU A 402 27.62 53.07 -46.28
N VAL A 403 26.66 53.87 -46.77
CA VAL A 403 25.24 53.72 -46.46
C VAL A 403 24.69 52.39 -46.96
N ARG A 404 24.99 51.96 -48.20
CA ARG A 404 24.56 50.65 -48.73
C ARG A 404 25.06 49.49 -47.88
N ARG A 405 26.29 49.55 -47.36
CA ARG A 405 26.82 48.53 -46.44
C ARG A 405 26.06 48.51 -45.12
N GLN A 406 25.81 49.68 -44.54
CA GLN A 406 24.99 49.81 -43.32
C GLN A 406 23.54 49.35 -43.55
N GLU A 407 22.96 49.58 -44.73
CA GLU A 407 21.63 49.07 -45.11
C GLU A 407 21.61 47.55 -45.23
N VAL A 408 22.66 46.94 -45.79
CA VAL A 408 22.83 45.47 -45.84
C VAL A 408 23.00 44.91 -44.43
N GLU A 409 23.93 45.43 -43.63
CA GLU A 409 24.14 45.03 -42.22
C GLU A 409 22.84 45.15 -41.39
N LEU A 410 22.08 46.23 -41.56
CA LEU A 410 20.77 46.40 -40.92
C LEU A 410 19.72 45.42 -41.46
N SER A 411 19.78 45.04 -42.73
CA SER A 411 18.87 44.03 -43.31
C SER A 411 19.17 42.62 -42.79
N GLU A 412 20.45 42.27 -42.67
CA GLU A 412 20.93 41.00 -42.10
C GLU A 412 20.59 40.92 -40.61
N ALA A 413 20.87 41.98 -39.84
CA ALA A 413 20.48 42.05 -38.43
C ALA A 413 18.96 41.96 -38.22
N ARG A 414 18.15 42.53 -39.13
CA ARG A 414 16.68 42.36 -39.11
C ARG A 414 16.26 40.93 -39.45
N ALA A 415 16.90 40.29 -40.42
CA ALA A 415 16.64 38.89 -40.78
C ALA A 415 16.98 37.93 -39.64
N LEU A 416 18.16 38.09 -39.01
CA LEU A 416 18.58 37.34 -37.83
C LEU A 416 17.60 37.54 -36.66
N ARG A 417 17.16 38.78 -36.41
CA ARG A 417 16.16 39.04 -35.35
C ARG A 417 14.82 38.38 -35.66
N LEU A 418 14.38 38.36 -36.92
CA LEU A 418 13.15 37.68 -37.33
C LEU A 418 13.25 36.16 -37.19
N GLY A 419 14.41 35.57 -37.47
CA GLY A 419 14.69 34.15 -37.20
C GLY A 419 14.62 33.83 -35.71
N LEU A 420 15.33 34.58 -34.86
CA LEU A 420 15.27 34.43 -33.40
C LEU A 420 13.85 34.68 -32.85
N GLU A 421 13.08 35.59 -33.44
CA GLU A 421 11.66 35.79 -33.11
C GLU A 421 10.78 34.59 -33.52
N GLN A 422 11.13 33.84 -34.57
CA GLN A 422 10.44 32.62 -35.00
C GLN A 422 10.82 31.43 -34.11
N GLU A 423 12.10 31.17 -33.89
CA GLU A 423 12.61 30.16 -32.96
C GLU A 423 12.01 30.35 -31.55
N ALA A 424 11.98 31.60 -31.06
CA ALA A 424 11.35 31.91 -29.76
C ALA A 424 9.81 31.79 -29.78
N ARG A 425 9.14 31.72 -30.92
CA ARG A 425 7.70 31.34 -31.00
C ARG A 425 7.58 29.82 -30.96
N GLU A 426 8.35 29.11 -31.79
CA GLU A 426 8.36 27.65 -31.86
C GLU A 426 8.71 27.00 -30.50
N VAL A 427 9.71 27.51 -29.78
CA VAL A 427 10.05 27.04 -28.43
C VAL A 427 8.91 27.28 -27.42
N ARG A 428 8.16 28.38 -27.55
CA ARG A 428 6.99 28.66 -26.70
C ARG A 428 5.81 27.74 -27.04
N ASP A 429 5.60 27.41 -28.32
CA ASP A 429 4.57 26.47 -28.74
C ASP A 429 4.92 25.02 -28.37
N ALA A 430 6.19 24.62 -28.48
CA ALA A 430 6.68 23.35 -27.96
C ALA A 430 6.54 23.26 -26.43
N SER A 431 6.87 24.33 -25.69
CA SER A 431 6.65 24.41 -24.24
C SER A 431 5.17 24.27 -23.88
N ARG A 432 4.26 24.94 -24.61
CA ARG A 432 2.81 24.79 -24.42
C ARG A 432 2.36 23.35 -24.68
N ALA A 433 2.79 22.75 -25.79
CA ALA A 433 2.43 21.37 -26.12
C ALA A 433 2.94 20.35 -25.07
N LEU A 434 4.12 20.58 -24.49
CA LEU A 434 4.66 19.77 -23.39
C LEU A 434 3.89 20.00 -22.07
N GLN A 435 3.48 21.24 -21.76
CA GLN A 435 2.62 21.52 -20.60
C GLN A 435 1.25 20.86 -20.74
N GLU A 436 0.58 21.01 -21.89
CA GLU A 436 -0.69 20.32 -22.16
C GLU A 436 -0.54 18.78 -22.10
N ALA A 437 0.61 18.22 -22.53
CA ALA A 437 0.89 16.80 -22.43
C ALA A 437 1.08 16.35 -20.97
N ALA A 438 1.78 17.14 -20.14
CA ALA A 438 1.94 16.88 -18.72
C ALA A 438 0.61 17.01 -17.94
N GLU A 439 -0.22 17.99 -18.29
CA GLU A 439 -1.57 18.15 -17.74
C GLU A 439 -2.45 16.93 -18.09
N ARG A 440 -2.46 16.50 -19.35
CA ARG A 440 -3.14 15.27 -19.81
C ARG A 440 -2.63 14.02 -19.06
N GLN A 441 -1.32 13.89 -18.84
CA GLN A 441 -0.75 12.81 -18.04
C GLN A 441 -1.22 12.87 -16.58
N SER A 442 -1.18 14.05 -15.94
CA SER A 442 -1.64 14.21 -14.56
C SER A 442 -3.12 13.87 -14.36
N LEU A 443 -3.97 14.16 -15.35
CA LEU A 443 -5.39 13.78 -15.37
C LEU A 443 -5.58 12.27 -15.51
N LEU A 444 -4.82 11.61 -16.41
CA LEU A 444 -4.85 10.16 -16.55
C LEU A 444 -4.34 9.44 -15.28
N GLU A 445 -3.27 9.92 -14.66
CA GLU A 445 -2.82 9.37 -13.39
C GLU A 445 -3.82 9.60 -12.25
N ALA A 446 -4.51 10.75 -12.22
CA ALA A 446 -5.56 11.02 -11.24
C ALA A 446 -6.76 10.07 -11.42
N GLN A 447 -7.17 9.81 -12.67
CA GLN A 447 -8.20 8.83 -13.01
C GLN A 447 -7.78 7.42 -12.57
N LEU A 448 -6.56 6.96 -12.91
CA LEU A 448 -6.05 5.65 -12.51
C LEU A 448 -5.91 5.50 -10.98
N ARG A 449 -5.56 6.58 -10.26
CA ARG A 449 -5.55 6.59 -8.78
C ARG A 449 -6.95 6.42 -8.19
N GLU A 450 -7.96 7.03 -8.81
CA GLU A 450 -9.36 6.89 -8.35
C GLU A 450 -9.97 5.53 -8.73
N GLU A 451 -9.68 5.02 -9.92
CA GLU A 451 -10.05 3.65 -10.31
C GLU A 451 -9.42 2.62 -9.38
N ASN A 452 -8.14 2.76 -9.02
CA ASN A 452 -7.48 1.90 -8.04
C ASN A 452 -8.19 1.94 -6.68
N ARG A 453 -8.51 3.13 -6.13
CA ARG A 453 -9.28 3.27 -4.87
C ARG A 453 -10.66 2.60 -4.93
N VAL A 454 -11.35 2.72 -6.06
CA VAL A 454 -12.66 2.08 -6.29
C VAL A 454 -12.52 0.56 -6.38
N MET A 455 -11.40 0.04 -6.87
CA MET A 455 -11.13 -1.40 -6.92
C MET A 455 -10.61 -1.96 -5.57
N GLU A 456 -9.84 -1.18 -4.82
CA GLU A 456 -9.42 -1.46 -3.44
C GLU A 456 -10.63 -1.56 -2.50
N THR A 457 -11.50 -0.54 -2.49
CA THR A 457 -12.73 -0.54 -1.67
C THR A 457 -13.65 -1.72 -2.00
N ARG A 458 -13.86 -2.04 -3.29
CA ARG A 458 -14.59 -3.24 -3.72
C ARG A 458 -13.91 -4.54 -3.26
N ALA A 459 -12.58 -4.60 -3.25
CA ALA A 459 -11.86 -5.77 -2.74
C ALA A 459 -12.09 -5.94 -1.23
N GLU A 460 -12.00 -4.85 -0.45
CA GLU A 460 -12.33 -4.89 0.99
C GLU A 460 -13.80 -5.27 1.25
N GLU A 461 -14.75 -4.80 0.44
CA GLU A 461 -16.16 -5.19 0.53
C GLU A 461 -16.36 -6.68 0.31
N LEU A 462 -15.77 -7.24 -0.75
CA LEU A 462 -15.77 -8.68 -1.04
C LEU A 462 -15.05 -9.50 0.05
N GLU A 463 -14.01 -8.95 0.70
CA GLU A 463 -13.37 -9.59 1.85
C GLU A 463 -14.26 -9.56 3.10
N ARG A 464 -14.96 -8.45 3.37
CA ARG A 464 -15.95 -8.34 4.46
C ARG A 464 -17.12 -9.30 4.24
N GLU A 465 -17.57 -9.50 3.00
CA GLU A 465 -18.56 -10.52 2.63
C GLU A 465 -18.02 -11.94 2.89
N ARG A 466 -16.84 -12.27 2.36
CA ARG A 466 -16.17 -13.57 2.62
C ARG A 466 -15.95 -13.84 4.12
N GLN A 467 -15.74 -12.81 4.94
CA GLN A 467 -15.64 -12.94 6.39
C GLN A 467 -17.00 -13.27 7.04
N ARG A 468 -18.09 -12.62 6.60
CA ARG A 468 -19.47 -12.96 7.02
C ARG A 468 -19.84 -14.39 6.63
N ASP A 469 -19.57 -14.79 5.39
CA ASP A 469 -19.82 -16.16 4.90
C ASP A 469 -19.06 -17.20 5.72
N ARG A 470 -17.78 -16.93 6.05
CA ARG A 470 -16.98 -17.80 6.93
C ARG A 470 -17.56 -17.89 8.35
N ALA A 471 -18.09 -16.80 8.90
CA ALA A 471 -18.76 -16.81 10.20
C ALA A 471 -20.04 -17.66 10.16
N LEU A 472 -20.93 -17.42 9.18
CA LEU A 472 -22.15 -18.19 8.97
C LEU A 472 -21.86 -19.69 8.77
N LEU A 473 -20.82 -20.05 8.01
CA LEU A 473 -20.39 -21.44 7.84
C LEU A 473 -19.84 -22.07 9.13
N LEU A 474 -19.26 -21.28 10.05
CA LEU A 474 -18.83 -21.76 11.37
C LEU A 474 -20.03 -21.93 12.32
N GLU A 475 -21.01 -21.03 12.27
CA GLU A 475 -22.26 -21.11 13.03
C GLU A 475 -23.08 -22.33 12.60
N LEU A 476 -23.36 -22.50 11.31
CA LEU A 476 -24.03 -23.67 10.75
C LEU A 476 -23.28 -24.98 11.06
N ARG A 477 -21.93 -24.96 11.09
CA ARG A 477 -21.13 -26.11 11.52
C ARG A 477 -21.25 -26.38 13.02
N GLY A 478 -21.47 -25.35 13.83
CA GLY A 478 -21.85 -25.45 15.25
C GLY A 478 -23.23 -26.09 15.42
N GLU A 479 -24.24 -25.62 14.68
CA GLU A 479 -25.59 -26.20 14.69
C GLU A 479 -25.58 -27.66 14.26
N VAL A 480 -24.89 -28.02 13.18
CA VAL A 480 -24.76 -29.42 12.72
C VAL A 480 -24.07 -30.29 13.77
N ARG A 481 -23.09 -29.77 14.52
CA ARG A 481 -22.49 -30.49 15.67
C ARG A 481 -23.52 -30.69 16.79
N ASN A 482 -24.26 -29.66 17.18
CA ASN A 482 -25.26 -29.70 18.24
C ASN A 482 -26.44 -30.63 17.89
N LEU A 483 -26.88 -30.64 16.63
CA LEU A 483 -27.86 -31.59 16.11
C LEU A 483 -27.30 -33.02 16.08
N SER A 484 -26.01 -33.19 15.79
CA SER A 484 -25.35 -34.50 15.81
C SER A 484 -25.20 -35.06 17.23
N THR A 485 -24.87 -34.23 18.23
CA THR A 485 -24.83 -34.66 19.63
C THR A 485 -26.24 -34.96 20.16
N ALA A 486 -27.22 -34.11 19.86
CA ALA A 486 -28.62 -34.37 20.21
C ALA A 486 -29.13 -35.68 19.57
N ARG A 487 -28.78 -35.96 18.32
CA ARG A 487 -29.12 -37.23 17.65
C ARG A 487 -28.42 -38.43 18.29
N ALA A 488 -27.16 -38.28 18.72
CA ALA A 488 -26.42 -39.32 19.42
C ALA A 488 -27.00 -39.59 20.83
N GLU A 489 -27.41 -38.56 21.56
CA GLU A 489 -28.13 -38.69 22.83
C GLU A 489 -29.48 -39.40 22.65
N LEU A 490 -30.28 -38.99 21.66
CA LEU A 490 -31.56 -39.63 21.37
C LEU A 490 -31.38 -41.10 20.95
N ALA A 491 -30.35 -41.42 20.18
CA ALA A 491 -30.00 -42.80 19.85
C ALA A 491 -29.54 -43.60 21.09
N SER A 492 -28.78 -42.99 22.00
CA SER A 492 -28.38 -43.62 23.26
C SER A 492 -29.59 -43.90 24.15
N ARG A 493 -30.49 -42.90 24.32
CA ARG A 493 -31.73 -43.05 25.09
C ARG A 493 -32.65 -44.11 24.47
N LEU A 494 -32.76 -44.15 23.14
CA LEU A 494 -33.51 -45.22 22.44
C LEU A 494 -32.88 -46.60 22.69
N SER A 495 -31.55 -46.74 22.63
CA SER A 495 -30.90 -48.02 22.91
C SER A 495 -31.08 -48.47 24.37
N GLN A 496 -31.07 -47.52 25.33
CA GLN A 496 -31.35 -47.78 26.74
C GLN A 496 -32.81 -48.18 26.96
N GLU A 497 -33.77 -47.52 26.31
CA GLU A 497 -35.18 -47.89 26.29
C GLU A 497 -35.40 -49.28 25.69
N GLU A 498 -34.73 -49.62 24.58
CA GLU A 498 -34.82 -50.97 24.01
C GLU A 498 -34.17 -52.04 24.90
N GLU A 499 -33.03 -51.75 25.54
CA GLU A 499 -32.36 -52.67 26.48
C GLU A 499 -33.22 -52.86 27.74
N ALA A 500 -33.81 -51.80 28.29
CA ALA A 500 -34.79 -51.87 29.38
C ALA A 500 -36.07 -52.63 28.99
N ARG A 501 -36.57 -52.48 27.75
CA ARG A 501 -37.70 -53.28 27.23
C ARG A 501 -37.35 -54.75 27.10
N ARG A 502 -36.14 -55.09 26.63
CA ARG A 502 -35.63 -56.48 26.56
C ARG A 502 -35.49 -57.09 27.96
N GLU A 503 -35.03 -56.32 28.95
CA GLU A 503 -35.02 -56.76 30.35
C GLU A 503 -36.43 -56.95 30.91
N ALA A 504 -37.37 -56.03 30.65
CA ALA A 504 -38.75 -56.16 31.08
C ALA A 504 -39.45 -57.36 30.45
N GLN A 505 -39.19 -57.64 29.15
CA GLN A 505 -39.65 -58.84 28.46
C GLN A 505 -39.12 -60.11 29.12
N ARG A 506 -37.80 -60.20 29.38
CA ARG A 506 -37.22 -61.34 30.12
C ARG A 506 -37.82 -61.52 31.50
N ARG A 507 -38.01 -60.45 32.28
CA ARG A 507 -38.65 -60.53 33.60
C ARG A 507 -40.11 -61.00 33.52
N LEU A 508 -40.83 -60.66 32.45
CA LEU A 508 -42.19 -61.17 32.21
C LEU A 508 -42.18 -62.65 31.78
N GLU A 509 -41.18 -63.08 31.01
CA GLU A 509 -40.96 -64.49 30.65
C GLU A 509 -40.57 -65.33 31.88
N GLU A 510 -39.65 -64.82 32.71
CA GLU A 510 -39.24 -65.40 33.99
C GLU A 510 -40.44 -65.56 34.94
N VAL A 511 -41.22 -64.50 35.17
CA VAL A 511 -42.42 -64.54 36.03
C VAL A 511 -43.52 -65.44 35.42
N ALA A 512 -43.64 -65.51 34.10
CA ALA A 512 -44.59 -66.43 33.45
C ALA A 512 -44.18 -67.90 33.63
N GLU A 513 -42.89 -68.20 33.57
CA GLU A 513 -42.35 -69.54 33.85
C GLU A 513 -42.42 -69.89 35.35
N GLU A 514 -42.14 -68.96 36.26
CA GLU A 514 -42.38 -69.14 37.70
C GLU A 514 -43.86 -69.44 37.98
N ALA A 515 -44.78 -68.68 37.39
CA ALA A 515 -46.22 -68.91 37.50
C ALA A 515 -46.65 -70.25 36.84
N ARG A 516 -45.97 -70.69 35.77
CA ARG A 516 -46.19 -71.99 35.14
C ARG A 516 -45.73 -73.14 36.04
N VAL A 517 -44.57 -73.01 36.67
CA VAL A 517 -43.99 -74.00 37.61
C VAL A 517 -44.81 -74.07 38.90
N GLN A 518 -45.14 -72.93 39.52
CA GLN A 518 -46.05 -72.89 40.67
C GLN A 518 -47.44 -73.43 40.29
N GLY A 519 -47.94 -73.11 39.10
CA GLY A 519 -49.18 -73.63 38.55
C GLY A 519 -49.16 -75.13 38.22
N GLN A 520 -47.97 -75.74 38.07
CA GLN A 520 -47.78 -77.19 37.96
C GLN A 520 -47.65 -77.82 39.34
N GLN A 521 -46.88 -77.24 40.26
CA GLN A 521 -46.78 -77.68 41.65
C GLN A 521 -48.15 -77.72 42.32
N LEU A 522 -48.94 -76.65 42.21
CA LEU A 522 -50.31 -76.59 42.74
C LEU A 522 -51.29 -77.57 42.07
N ARG A 523 -50.97 -78.13 40.88
CA ARG A 523 -51.73 -79.24 40.30
C ARG A 523 -51.29 -80.56 40.91
N LEU A 524 -49.99 -80.82 40.98
CA LEU A 524 -49.44 -82.02 41.61
C LEU A 524 -49.87 -82.14 43.08
N GLU A 525 -49.88 -81.05 43.84
CA GLU A 525 -50.40 -81.01 45.21
C GLU A 525 -51.91 -81.33 45.27
N ARG A 526 -52.72 -80.82 44.33
CA ARG A 526 -54.15 -81.16 44.23
C ARG A 526 -54.39 -82.61 43.80
N GLU A 527 -53.58 -83.13 42.90
CA GLU A 527 -53.63 -84.51 42.40
C GLU A 527 -53.20 -85.49 43.51
N LEU A 528 -52.14 -85.15 44.26
CA LEU A 528 -51.73 -85.85 45.47
C LEU A 528 -52.86 -85.84 46.51
N HIS A 529 -53.36 -84.67 46.93
CA HIS A 529 -54.46 -84.59 47.90
C HIS A 529 -55.73 -85.29 47.44
N GLN A 530 -56.07 -85.26 46.14
CA GLN A 530 -57.18 -86.05 45.60
C GLN A 530 -56.89 -87.57 45.73
N SER A 531 -55.69 -88.03 45.40
CA SER A 531 -55.28 -89.42 45.56
C SER A 531 -55.18 -89.88 47.02
N GLU A 532 -54.80 -88.99 47.93
CA GLU A 532 -54.80 -89.21 49.39
C GLU A 532 -56.24 -89.32 49.90
N LEU A 533 -57.13 -88.41 49.49
CA LEU A 533 -58.55 -88.46 49.82
C LEU A 533 -59.22 -89.71 49.25
N ASP A 534 -58.86 -90.15 48.05
CA ASP A 534 -59.37 -91.39 47.45
C ASP A 534 -58.79 -92.64 48.11
N SER A 535 -57.52 -92.61 48.52
CA SER A 535 -56.89 -93.67 49.31
C SER A 535 -57.51 -93.77 50.71
N LEU A 536 -57.78 -92.64 51.37
CA LEU A 536 -58.48 -92.59 52.66
C LEU A 536 -59.95 -92.99 52.53
N ARG A 537 -60.65 -92.60 51.45
CA ARG A 537 -61.99 -93.12 51.10
C ARG A 537 -61.93 -94.64 50.93
N GLY A 538 -60.91 -95.16 50.24
CA GLY A 538 -60.64 -96.59 50.10
C GLY A 538 -60.45 -97.28 51.45
N VAL A 539 -59.49 -96.83 52.28
CA VAL A 539 -59.22 -97.38 53.61
C VAL A 539 -60.44 -97.30 54.54
N LEU A 540 -61.28 -96.27 54.44
CA LEU A 540 -62.53 -96.17 55.19
C LEU A 540 -63.62 -97.13 54.67
N GLN A 541 -63.70 -97.36 53.35
CA GLN A 541 -64.59 -98.37 52.77
C GLN A 541 -64.13 -99.78 53.12
N ASP A 542 -62.82 -100.04 53.06
CA ASP A 542 -62.19 -101.32 53.41
C ASP A 542 -62.31 -101.60 54.92
N GLY A 543 -62.15 -100.57 55.75
CA GLY A 543 -62.35 -100.62 57.21
C GLY A 543 -63.80 -100.91 57.57
N ARG A 544 -64.77 -100.25 56.92
CA ARG A 544 -66.20 -100.58 57.04
C ARG A 544 -66.48 -102.01 56.58
N ALA A 545 -65.98 -102.41 55.42
CA ALA A 545 -66.20 -103.76 54.89
C ALA A 545 -65.53 -104.86 55.72
N ARG A 546 -64.49 -104.54 56.51
CA ARG A 546 -63.95 -105.43 57.56
C ARG A 546 -64.87 -105.45 58.76
N GLN A 547 -65.23 -104.29 59.32
CA GLN A 547 -66.19 -104.19 60.43
C GLN A 547 -67.53 -104.90 60.12
N ASP A 548 -68.05 -104.79 58.91
CA ASP A 548 -69.27 -105.48 58.47
C ASP A 548 -69.09 -107.02 58.41
N ARG A 549 -67.89 -107.52 58.10
CA ARG A 549 -67.55 -108.96 58.17
C ARG A 549 -67.36 -109.39 59.62
N ASP A 550 -66.62 -108.65 60.42
CA ASP A 550 -66.37 -108.92 61.83
C ASP A 550 -67.70 -108.92 62.62
N LEU A 551 -68.63 -108.01 62.28
CA LEU A 551 -69.99 -107.99 62.80
C LEU A 551 -70.82 -109.17 62.29
N GLN A 552 -70.71 -109.57 61.02
CA GLN A 552 -71.37 -110.79 60.53
C GLN A 552 -70.81 -112.07 61.17
N GLU A 553 -69.52 -112.13 61.48
CA GLU A 553 -68.87 -113.27 62.12
C GLU A 553 -69.18 -113.33 63.61
N THR A 554 -69.12 -112.22 64.34
CA THR A 554 -69.61 -112.16 65.72
C THR A 554 -71.11 -112.44 65.82
N VAL A 555 -71.94 -112.00 64.87
CA VAL A 555 -73.36 -112.38 64.82
C VAL A 555 -73.53 -113.90 64.57
N LYS A 556 -72.73 -114.52 63.69
CA LYS A 556 -72.74 -115.99 63.51
C LYS A 556 -72.29 -116.72 64.77
N LEU A 557 -71.25 -116.23 65.45
CA LEU A 557 -70.77 -116.81 66.72
C LEU A 557 -71.83 -116.68 67.81
N CYS A 558 -72.44 -115.50 68.01
CA CYS A 558 -73.56 -115.31 68.94
C CYS A 558 -74.78 -116.18 68.60
N GLN A 559 -75.03 -116.48 67.31
CA GLN A 559 -76.07 -117.43 66.90
C GLN A 559 -75.70 -118.87 67.28
N LEU A 560 -74.46 -119.31 67.01
CA LEU A 560 -73.96 -120.63 67.39
C LEU A 560 -73.94 -120.81 68.92
N GLU A 561 -73.45 -119.83 69.68
CA GLU A 561 -73.45 -119.82 71.14
C GLU A 561 -74.88 -119.86 71.70
N ARG A 562 -75.81 -119.08 71.14
CA ARG A 562 -77.22 -119.13 71.53
C ARG A 562 -77.81 -120.52 71.26
N ASP A 563 -77.54 -121.11 70.11
CA ASP A 563 -78.12 -122.39 69.71
C ASP A 563 -77.48 -123.57 70.47
N GLU A 564 -76.19 -123.48 70.83
CA GLU A 564 -75.55 -124.34 71.81
C GLU A 564 -76.16 -124.20 73.21
N LEU A 565 -76.35 -122.97 73.70
CA LEU A 565 -76.98 -122.72 75.01
C LEU A 565 -78.43 -123.21 75.04
N GLN A 566 -79.16 -123.10 73.92
CA GLN A 566 -80.49 -123.67 73.73
C GLN A 566 -80.46 -125.21 73.82
N ALA A 567 -79.47 -125.87 73.21
CA ALA A 567 -79.28 -127.32 73.28
C ALA A 567 -78.85 -127.79 74.68
N ARG A 568 -77.97 -127.03 75.36
CA ARG A 568 -77.59 -127.28 76.76
C ARG A 568 -78.79 -127.10 77.70
N LEU A 569 -79.68 -126.14 77.42
CA LEU A 569 -80.93 -125.94 78.15
C LEU A 569 -81.91 -127.12 77.97
N THR A 570 -82.09 -127.63 76.75
CA THR A 570 -82.96 -128.82 76.54
C THR A 570 -82.37 -130.09 77.14
N GLN A 571 -81.04 -130.27 77.10
CA GLN A 571 -80.35 -131.34 77.83
C GLN A 571 -80.58 -131.23 79.34
N LEU A 572 -80.32 -130.06 79.95
CA LEU A 572 -80.53 -129.83 81.39
C LEU A 572 -81.99 -129.99 81.81
N GLN A 573 -82.95 -129.68 80.93
CA GLN A 573 -84.37 -129.96 81.17
C GLN A 573 -84.68 -131.47 81.19
N ALA A 574 -84.03 -132.27 80.33
CA ALA A 574 -84.16 -133.72 80.33
C ALA A 574 -83.46 -134.36 81.54
N GLU A 575 -82.27 -133.89 81.91
CA GLU A 575 -81.55 -134.33 83.13
C GLU A 575 -82.34 -133.98 84.39
N ALA A 576 -82.87 -132.76 84.50
CA ALA A 576 -83.74 -132.36 85.60
C ALA A 576 -85.10 -133.07 85.63
N ALA A 577 -85.54 -133.68 84.52
CA ALA A 577 -86.68 -134.60 84.52
C ALA A 577 -86.28 -135.97 85.09
N ALA A 578 -85.16 -136.54 84.62
CA ALA A 578 -84.62 -137.80 85.15
C ALA A 578 -84.29 -137.71 86.66
N ASP A 579 -83.76 -136.58 87.13
CA ASP A 579 -83.48 -136.36 88.55
C ASP A 579 -84.74 -136.19 89.40
N LYS A 580 -85.83 -135.62 88.86
CA LYS A 580 -87.15 -135.67 89.53
C LYS A 580 -87.62 -137.11 89.72
N ASP A 581 -87.31 -138.01 88.79
CA ASP A 581 -87.65 -139.43 88.90
C ASP A 581 -86.74 -140.19 89.86
N LYS A 582 -85.43 -139.89 89.90
CA LYS A 582 -84.54 -140.36 90.97
C LYS A 582 -85.00 -139.89 92.34
N VAL A 583 -85.41 -138.63 92.50
CA VAL A 583 -85.95 -138.09 93.76
C VAL A 583 -87.28 -138.77 94.14
N ARG A 584 -88.14 -139.09 93.18
CA ARG A 584 -89.35 -139.91 93.43
C ARG A 584 -88.98 -141.30 93.94
N ALA A 585 -87.98 -141.96 93.37
CA ALA A 585 -87.49 -143.27 93.84
C ALA A 585 -86.81 -143.19 95.22
N HIS A 586 -85.93 -142.22 95.46
CA HIS A 586 -85.24 -142.05 96.74
C HIS A 586 -86.20 -141.73 97.90
N ARG A 587 -87.28 -140.98 97.67
CA ARG A 587 -88.33 -140.80 98.69
C ARG A 587 -88.96 -142.13 99.11
N GLN A 588 -89.25 -143.02 98.15
CA GLN A 588 -89.77 -144.36 98.46
C GLN A 588 -88.76 -145.24 99.21
N GLN A 589 -87.46 -144.99 99.07
CA GLN A 589 -86.41 -145.67 99.83
C GLN A 589 -86.27 -145.12 101.25
N VAL A 590 -86.34 -143.79 101.44
CA VAL A 590 -86.20 -143.14 102.75
C VAL A 590 -87.35 -143.50 103.69
N GLU A 591 -88.60 -143.55 103.20
CA GLU A 591 -89.73 -143.96 104.06
C GLU A 591 -89.63 -145.43 104.53
N ARG A 592 -88.88 -146.30 103.84
CA ARG A 592 -88.57 -147.65 104.34
C ARG A 592 -87.60 -147.57 105.52
N MET A 593 -86.44 -146.90 105.34
CA MET A 593 -85.39 -146.85 106.37
C MET A 593 -85.85 -146.12 107.65
N LYS A 594 -86.76 -145.14 107.57
CA LYS A 594 -87.38 -144.54 108.77
C LYS A 594 -87.99 -145.62 109.68
N THR A 595 -88.81 -146.50 109.10
CA THR A 595 -89.46 -147.59 109.85
C THR A 595 -88.48 -148.66 110.37
N GLU A 596 -87.19 -148.57 110.04
CA GLU A 596 -86.11 -149.39 110.59
C GLU A 596 -85.37 -148.64 111.72
N CYS A 597 -85.07 -147.35 111.53
CA CYS A 597 -84.49 -146.47 112.55
C CYS A 597 -85.37 -146.33 113.80
N ASP A 598 -86.69 -146.25 113.63
CA ASP A 598 -87.63 -146.14 114.76
C ASP A 598 -87.49 -147.35 115.72
N LYS A 599 -87.25 -148.55 115.18
CA LYS A 599 -87.06 -149.78 115.96
C LYS A 599 -85.76 -149.78 116.77
N LEU A 600 -84.65 -149.37 116.15
CA LEU A 600 -83.32 -149.33 116.79
C LEU A 600 -83.25 -148.28 117.93
N THR A 601 -84.02 -147.21 117.82
CA THR A 601 -84.05 -146.14 118.83
C THR A 601 -84.64 -146.61 120.16
N GLU A 602 -85.60 -147.54 120.15
CA GLU A 602 -86.19 -148.14 121.35
C GLU A 602 -85.23 -149.09 122.10
N GLU A 603 -84.19 -149.58 121.44
CA GLU A 603 -83.19 -150.50 122.02
C GLU A 603 -82.07 -149.73 122.74
N LEU A 604 -81.55 -148.66 122.13
CA LEU A 604 -80.37 -147.94 122.64
C LEU A 604 -80.61 -147.31 124.02
N CYS A 605 -81.78 -146.69 124.22
CA CYS A 605 -82.15 -146.00 125.46
C CYS A 605 -82.08 -146.89 126.72
N ARG A 606 -82.12 -148.23 126.55
CA ARG A 606 -82.02 -149.20 127.66
C ARG A 606 -80.58 -149.41 128.17
N THR A 607 -79.59 -148.72 127.60
CA THR A 607 -78.15 -148.99 127.88
C THR A 607 -77.37 -147.83 128.51
N ASP A 608 -77.64 -146.57 128.14
CA ASP A 608 -76.86 -145.40 128.59
C ASP A 608 -76.97 -145.10 130.09
N GLU A 609 -78.08 -145.47 130.73
CA GLU A 609 -78.36 -145.16 132.15
C GLU A 609 -77.31 -145.75 133.12
N GLY A 610 -76.53 -146.76 132.70
CA GLY A 610 -75.49 -147.39 133.52
C GLY A 610 -74.17 -146.61 133.63
N TYR A 611 -73.79 -145.80 132.63
CA TYR A 611 -72.38 -145.36 132.49
C TYR A 611 -71.96 -144.16 133.35
N SER A 612 -72.89 -143.26 133.70
CA SER A 612 -72.56 -141.90 134.16
C SER A 612 -71.93 -141.78 135.56
N GLN A 613 -71.79 -142.87 136.30
CA GLN A 613 -71.47 -142.82 137.74
C GLN A 613 -69.97 -142.77 138.08
N LEU A 614 -69.06 -143.05 137.12
CA LEU A 614 -67.66 -143.41 137.41
C LEU A 614 -66.64 -142.25 137.37
N HIS A 615 -66.87 -141.20 136.56
CA HIS A 615 -65.78 -140.36 136.01
C HIS A 615 -65.12 -139.33 136.95
N ARG A 616 -65.76 -138.88 138.02
CA ARG A 616 -65.50 -137.55 138.65
C ARG A 616 -64.26 -137.39 139.55
N LYS A 617 -63.26 -138.30 139.55
CA LYS A 617 -62.26 -138.41 140.65
C LYS A 617 -60.80 -137.98 140.36
N TYR A 618 -60.47 -137.33 139.23
CA TYR A 618 -59.09 -137.40 138.68
C TYR A 618 -58.18 -136.12 138.65
N GLN A 619 -58.69 -134.88 138.67
CA GLN A 619 -58.03 -133.78 137.89
C GLN A 619 -56.97 -132.83 138.50
N LEU A 620 -56.69 -132.79 139.82
CA LEU A 620 -56.25 -131.54 140.51
C LEU A 620 -54.72 -131.20 140.67
N LEU A 621 -53.79 -131.58 139.77
CA LEU A 621 -52.37 -131.78 140.19
C LEU A 621 -51.17 -131.13 139.41
N LYS A 622 -51.29 -130.06 138.59
CA LYS A 622 -50.18 -129.65 137.65
C LYS A 622 -50.28 -128.22 137.02
N GLN A 623 -49.26 -127.32 137.03
CA GLN A 623 -49.27 -126.13 136.13
C GLN A 623 -47.95 -125.39 135.66
N GLU A 624 -46.89 -125.16 136.46
CA GLU A 624 -46.12 -123.87 136.45
C GLU A 624 -44.62 -123.83 135.99
N LEU A 625 -44.19 -122.90 135.08
CA LEU A 625 -42.83 -122.25 134.97
C LEU A 625 -42.69 -121.18 133.84
N GLU A 626 -41.85 -120.10 133.97
CA GLU A 626 -41.31 -119.24 132.85
C GLU A 626 -40.26 -118.15 133.28
N GLU A 627 -39.50 -117.55 132.32
CA GLU A 627 -39.17 -116.10 132.09
C GLU A 627 -37.67 -115.65 131.81
N LYS A 628 -37.49 -114.73 130.81
CA LYS A 628 -36.48 -113.59 130.58
C LYS A 628 -35.27 -113.69 129.58
N ASN A 629 -35.06 -112.69 128.66
CA ASN A 629 -33.91 -112.51 127.70
C ASN A 629 -33.82 -111.09 126.98
N ARG A 630 -32.67 -110.62 126.35
CA ARG A 630 -32.52 -109.36 125.50
C ARG A 630 -31.10 -109.06 124.84
N ILE A 631 -30.98 -107.97 124.01
CA ILE A 631 -29.78 -107.15 123.53
C ILE A 631 -29.19 -107.34 122.07
N SER A 632 -28.91 -106.25 121.28
CA SER A 632 -27.84 -106.06 120.21
C SER A 632 -27.97 -104.78 119.29
N GLU A 633 -26.87 -104.10 118.84
CA GLU A 633 -26.79 -103.01 117.78
C GLU A 633 -25.31 -102.57 117.40
N LEU A 634 -25.00 -101.88 116.24
CA LEU A 634 -23.87 -100.87 116.09
C LEU A 634 -23.51 -100.09 114.74
N LEU A 635 -23.51 -100.67 113.53
CA LEU A 635 -22.37 -100.61 112.55
C LEU A 635 -22.17 -99.49 111.42
N ALA A 636 -22.74 -98.28 111.46
CA ALA A 636 -23.05 -97.55 110.20
C ALA A 636 -22.02 -96.68 109.41
N GLN A 637 -20.90 -96.19 109.96
CA GLN A 637 -20.32 -94.89 109.49
C GLN A 637 -19.25 -94.86 108.36
N ILE A 638 -18.61 -95.97 107.98
CA ILE A 638 -17.33 -95.95 107.24
C ILE A 638 -17.43 -95.59 105.73
N ARG A 639 -18.54 -95.93 105.06
CA ARG A 639 -18.63 -96.06 103.57
C ARG A 639 -18.71 -94.78 102.72
N ARG A 640 -18.29 -93.60 103.20
CA ARG A 640 -18.54 -92.32 102.48
C ARG A 640 -17.34 -91.68 101.79
N LEU A 641 -16.12 -91.87 102.28
CA LEU A 641 -14.95 -91.13 101.80
C LEU A 641 -14.29 -91.71 100.54
N GLU A 642 -14.64 -92.94 100.15
CA GLU A 642 -14.01 -93.65 99.03
C GLU A 642 -14.50 -93.14 97.66
N ALA A 643 -15.75 -92.66 97.57
CA ALA A 643 -16.40 -92.28 96.31
C ALA A 643 -15.93 -90.94 95.70
N GLU A 644 -15.30 -90.05 96.49
CA GLU A 644 -14.94 -88.71 96.01
C GLU A 644 -13.64 -88.70 95.16
N GLN A 645 -12.74 -89.67 95.39
CA GLN A 645 -11.43 -89.70 94.73
C GLN A 645 -11.51 -90.19 93.26
N GLU A 646 -12.47 -91.08 92.95
CA GLU A 646 -12.64 -91.66 91.61
C GLU A 646 -13.12 -90.61 90.57
N SER A 647 -13.90 -89.61 91.02
CA SER A 647 -14.50 -88.59 90.16
C SER A 647 -13.46 -87.69 89.46
N ILE A 648 -12.44 -87.24 90.21
CA ILE A 648 -11.47 -86.24 89.75
C ILE A 648 -10.59 -86.78 88.62
N LEU A 649 -10.15 -88.05 88.71
CA LEU A 649 -9.29 -88.67 87.71
C LEU A 649 -10.02 -88.88 86.36
N SER A 650 -11.34 -89.10 86.39
CA SER A 650 -12.16 -89.25 85.19
C SER A 650 -12.23 -87.95 84.37
N GLY A 651 -12.39 -86.80 85.05
CA GLY A 651 -12.47 -85.48 84.39
C GLY A 651 -11.20 -85.09 83.62
N ILE A 652 -10.03 -85.30 84.23
CA ILE A 652 -8.73 -84.95 83.63
C ILE A 652 -8.48 -85.74 82.33
N GLY A 653 -8.95 -86.99 82.25
CA GLY A 653 -8.86 -87.79 81.02
C GLY A 653 -9.64 -87.18 79.85
N ALA A 654 -10.88 -86.74 80.11
CA ALA A 654 -11.77 -86.21 79.08
C ALA A 654 -11.26 -84.90 78.47
N GLU A 655 -10.65 -84.01 79.26
CA GLU A 655 -10.06 -82.76 78.76
C GLU A 655 -8.88 -83.00 77.81
N ILE A 656 -8.01 -83.98 78.12
CA ILE A 656 -6.88 -84.37 77.27
C ILE A 656 -7.38 -84.94 75.94
N ASP A 657 -8.44 -85.76 75.96
CA ASP A 657 -9.03 -86.32 74.74
C ASP A 657 -9.72 -85.26 73.86
N MET A 658 -10.42 -84.28 74.45
CA MET A 658 -10.95 -83.13 73.70
C MET A 658 -9.84 -82.28 73.05
N ALA A 659 -8.75 -82.01 73.78
CA ALA A 659 -7.60 -81.28 73.24
C ALA A 659 -6.95 -82.00 72.06
N CYS A 660 -6.87 -83.34 72.10
CA CYS A 660 -6.37 -84.14 70.99
C CYS A 660 -7.28 -84.07 69.77
N GLN A 661 -8.60 -84.23 69.97
CA GLN A 661 -9.59 -84.17 68.88
C GLN A 661 -9.52 -82.83 68.14
N ALA A 662 -9.51 -81.71 68.88
CA ALA A 662 -9.48 -80.35 68.31
C ALA A 662 -8.25 -80.08 67.43
N LEU A 663 -7.11 -80.72 67.70
CA LEU A 663 -5.88 -80.55 66.94
C LEU A 663 -5.73 -81.55 65.77
N SER A 664 -6.48 -82.66 65.78
CA SER A 664 -6.33 -83.76 64.81
C SER A 664 -6.78 -83.48 63.37
N GLY A 665 -7.48 -82.37 63.11
CA GLY A 665 -8.23 -82.13 61.87
C GLY A 665 -7.45 -82.17 60.54
N ASP A 666 -6.15 -81.86 60.53
CA ASP A 666 -5.30 -81.89 59.33
C ASP A 666 -4.46 -83.19 59.18
N SER A 667 -4.48 -84.08 60.18
CA SER A 667 -3.54 -85.22 60.30
C SER A 667 -4.17 -86.52 60.85
N ALA A 668 -5.49 -86.68 60.66
CA ALA A 668 -6.35 -87.69 61.28
C ALA A 668 -5.91 -89.17 61.14
N GLU A 669 -5.11 -89.51 60.13
CA GLU A 669 -4.58 -90.88 59.96
C GLU A 669 -3.55 -91.26 61.04
N LYS A 670 -2.75 -90.30 61.54
CA LYS A 670 -1.70 -90.56 62.53
C LYS A 670 -2.25 -90.74 63.94
N PHE A 671 -3.29 -89.99 64.30
CA PHE A 671 -3.85 -90.03 65.66
C PHE A 671 -4.63 -91.34 65.95
N LYS A 672 -5.20 -91.99 64.93
CA LYS A 672 -5.92 -93.28 65.07
C LYS A 672 -5.07 -94.41 65.66
N ALA A 673 -3.74 -94.33 65.60
CA ALA A 673 -2.85 -95.34 66.19
C ALA A 673 -2.75 -95.28 67.73
N ILE A 674 -3.17 -94.18 68.37
CA ILE A 674 -2.99 -93.96 69.82
C ILE A 674 -4.30 -94.23 70.60
N SER A 675 -5.47 -94.13 69.96
CA SER A 675 -6.78 -94.05 70.64
C SER A 675 -7.62 -95.34 70.62
N LEU A 676 -7.00 -96.53 70.52
CA LEU A 676 -7.70 -97.82 70.41
C LEU A 676 -7.64 -98.68 71.69
N SER A 677 -8.11 -98.12 72.82
CA SER A 677 -8.36 -98.89 74.06
C SER A 677 -9.49 -98.30 74.94
N LEU A 678 -10.72 -98.30 74.42
CA LEU A 678 -11.90 -97.98 75.24
C LEU A 678 -12.21 -99.09 76.26
N GLY A 679 -11.99 -98.79 77.54
CA GLY A 679 -12.52 -99.56 78.67
C GLY A 679 -11.50 -100.37 79.47
N LEU A 680 -10.89 -99.74 80.50
CA LEU A 680 -10.36 -100.38 81.73
C LEU A 680 -9.88 -99.28 82.69
N GLN A 681 -10.78 -98.76 83.53
CA GLN A 681 -10.53 -97.59 84.38
C GLN A 681 -9.84 -97.92 85.72
N ASN A 682 -9.39 -99.17 85.90
CA ASN A 682 -9.03 -99.76 87.19
C ASN A 682 -7.51 -99.99 87.37
N ASP A 683 -6.67 -99.42 86.50
CA ASP A 683 -5.20 -99.44 86.60
C ASP A 683 -4.62 -98.01 86.49
N PRO A 684 -4.20 -97.41 87.62
CA PRO A 684 -3.64 -96.05 87.63
C PRO A 684 -2.36 -95.90 86.79
N HIS A 685 -1.52 -96.94 86.73
CA HIS A 685 -0.23 -96.87 86.03
C HIS A 685 -0.41 -96.92 84.51
N ARG A 686 -1.38 -97.70 84.02
CA ARG A 686 -1.71 -97.77 82.59
C ARG A 686 -2.38 -96.48 82.10
N TRP A 687 -3.29 -95.90 82.88
CA TRP A 687 -3.90 -94.59 82.56
C TRP A 687 -2.86 -93.47 82.48
N LEU A 688 -1.89 -93.45 83.41
CA LEU A 688 -0.76 -92.52 83.37
C LEU A 688 0.13 -92.69 82.13
N ALA A 689 0.28 -93.90 81.59
CA ALA A 689 1.05 -94.14 80.38
C ALA A 689 0.31 -93.66 79.11
N GLU A 690 -1.00 -93.88 79.02
CA GLU A 690 -1.82 -93.43 77.87
C GLU A 690 -1.94 -91.90 77.83
N THR A 691 -2.27 -91.26 78.96
CA THR A 691 -2.35 -89.79 79.07
C THR A 691 -1.01 -89.12 78.77
N LYS A 692 0.10 -89.66 79.28
CA LYS A 692 1.46 -89.20 78.93
C LYS A 692 1.72 -89.28 77.42
N SER A 693 1.29 -90.36 76.76
CA SER A 693 1.49 -90.54 75.31
C SER A 693 0.68 -89.54 74.49
N LYS A 694 -0.59 -89.31 74.86
CA LYS A 694 -1.46 -88.27 74.27
C LYS A 694 -0.84 -86.87 74.43
N LEU A 695 -0.35 -86.54 75.64
CA LEU A 695 0.32 -85.27 75.92
C LEU A 695 1.64 -85.09 75.15
N GLN A 696 2.41 -86.16 74.94
CA GLN A 696 3.62 -86.12 74.10
C GLN A 696 3.27 -85.82 72.63
N TRP A 697 2.26 -86.49 72.06
CA TRP A 697 1.78 -86.21 70.70
C TRP A 697 1.27 -84.76 70.55
N LEU A 698 0.46 -84.29 71.50
CA LEU A 698 -0.02 -82.90 71.55
C LEU A 698 1.15 -81.90 71.52
N CYS A 699 2.19 -82.12 72.33
CA CYS A 699 3.39 -81.30 72.35
C CYS A 699 4.17 -81.31 71.02
N GLU A 700 4.04 -82.34 70.19
CA GLU A 700 4.72 -82.43 68.89
C GLU A 700 3.92 -81.83 67.74
N GLU A 701 2.61 -82.09 67.63
CA GLU A 701 1.74 -81.43 66.63
C GLU A 701 1.66 -79.92 66.87
N VAL A 702 1.68 -79.45 68.13
CA VAL A 702 1.77 -78.02 68.47
C VAL A 702 3.12 -77.42 68.01
N LYS A 703 4.25 -78.08 68.26
CA LYS A 703 5.58 -77.64 67.75
C LYS A 703 5.58 -77.59 66.22
N GLU A 704 5.03 -78.59 65.55
CA GLU A 704 5.05 -78.66 64.09
C GLU A 704 4.14 -77.58 63.48
N ARG A 705 2.92 -77.37 64.00
CA ARG A 705 2.08 -76.21 63.64
C ARG A 705 2.77 -74.88 63.94
N GLU A 706 3.53 -74.76 65.02
CA GLU A 706 4.30 -73.53 65.29
C GLU A 706 5.38 -73.31 64.23
N VAL A 707 6.08 -74.37 63.79
CA VAL A 707 7.07 -74.30 62.70
C VAL A 707 6.43 -74.06 61.32
N ARG A 708 5.23 -74.62 61.04
CA ARG A 708 4.41 -74.26 59.87
C ARG A 708 4.04 -72.77 59.92
N ALA A 709 3.56 -72.27 61.05
CA ALA A 709 3.22 -70.86 61.24
C ALA A 709 4.45 -69.91 61.18
N ARG A 710 5.62 -70.32 61.69
CA ARG A 710 6.91 -69.62 61.54
C ARG A 710 7.40 -69.61 60.08
N ARG A 711 7.03 -70.59 59.25
CA ARG A 711 7.28 -70.59 57.79
C ARG A 711 6.34 -69.61 57.09
N LEU A 712 5.03 -69.69 57.33
CA LEU A 712 4.04 -68.76 56.78
C LEU A 712 4.31 -67.30 57.15
N ARG A 713 4.66 -67.02 58.41
CA ARG A 713 5.08 -65.67 58.86
C ARG A 713 6.30 -65.16 58.10
N ARG A 714 7.27 -66.02 57.75
CA ARG A 714 8.43 -65.63 56.92
C ARG A 714 8.03 -65.34 55.47
N HIS A 715 7.17 -66.14 54.85
CA HIS A 715 6.68 -65.84 53.50
C HIS A 715 5.85 -64.55 53.43
N VAL A 716 5.01 -64.29 54.43
CA VAL A 716 4.28 -63.01 54.54
C VAL A 716 5.24 -61.83 54.78
N GLN A 717 6.33 -62.04 55.52
CA GLN A 717 7.36 -61.01 55.70
C GLN A 717 8.17 -60.77 54.41
N GLN A 718 8.54 -61.81 53.67
CA GLN A 718 9.21 -61.72 52.36
C GLN A 718 8.35 -60.94 51.36
N GLY A 719 7.07 -61.31 51.20
CA GLY A 719 6.13 -60.56 50.35
C GLY A 719 5.93 -59.10 50.79
N ARG A 720 5.98 -58.81 52.10
CA ARG A 720 5.99 -57.42 52.61
C ARG A 720 7.28 -56.66 52.28
N GLU A 721 8.41 -57.35 52.18
CA GLU A 721 9.72 -56.76 51.83
C GLU A 721 9.84 -56.57 50.31
N GLU A 722 9.34 -57.51 49.51
CA GLU A 722 9.16 -57.36 48.06
C GLU A 722 8.23 -56.18 47.73
N ILE A 723 7.07 -56.06 48.40
CA ILE A 723 6.17 -54.91 48.25
C ILE A 723 6.83 -53.59 48.69
N LYS A 724 7.71 -53.60 49.71
CA LYS A 724 8.51 -52.41 50.06
C LYS A 724 9.55 -52.08 48.99
N GLY A 725 10.17 -53.09 48.37
CA GLY A 725 11.08 -52.93 47.24
C GLY A 725 10.38 -52.28 46.04
N LEU A 726 9.25 -52.83 45.61
CA LEU A 726 8.43 -52.31 44.51
C LEU A 726 7.86 -50.92 44.79
N LYS A 727 7.56 -50.59 46.05
CA LYS A 727 7.21 -49.21 46.44
C LYS A 727 8.40 -48.27 46.27
N LYS A 728 9.57 -48.63 46.79
CA LYS A 728 10.79 -47.82 46.64
C LYS A 728 11.22 -47.64 45.20
N SER A 729 11.16 -48.68 44.36
CA SER A 729 11.48 -48.53 42.94
C SER A 729 10.49 -47.59 42.25
N LYS A 730 9.18 -47.74 42.50
CA LYS A 730 8.18 -46.79 42.00
C LYS A 730 8.42 -45.37 42.52
N GLU A 731 8.79 -45.20 43.79
CA GLU A 731 9.12 -43.90 44.38
C GLU A 731 10.33 -43.26 43.69
N THR A 732 11.38 -44.03 43.36
CA THR A 732 12.52 -43.54 42.57
C THR A 732 12.16 -43.29 41.09
N ASP A 733 11.32 -44.12 40.48
CA ASP A 733 10.85 -43.92 39.10
C ASP A 733 10.01 -42.63 39.00
N GLN A 734 9.16 -42.37 40.01
CA GLN A 734 8.40 -41.13 40.14
C GLN A 734 9.32 -39.93 40.40
N GLN A 735 10.39 -40.07 41.19
CA GLN A 735 11.39 -39.01 41.37
C GLN A 735 12.11 -38.69 40.06
N VAL A 736 12.58 -39.68 39.30
CA VAL A 736 13.23 -39.47 37.99
C VAL A 736 12.28 -38.85 36.97
N LEU A 737 10.99 -39.22 36.98
CA LEU A 737 9.98 -38.58 36.13
C LEU A 737 9.72 -37.12 36.54
N LEU A 738 9.66 -36.81 37.85
CA LEU A 738 9.53 -35.43 38.34
C LEU A 738 10.78 -34.59 38.02
N GLU A 739 11.99 -35.13 38.20
CA GLU A 739 13.23 -34.47 37.81
C GLU A 739 13.28 -34.19 36.31
N ARG A 740 12.78 -35.11 35.47
CA ARG A 740 12.67 -34.90 34.02
C ARG A 740 11.62 -33.85 33.66
N ILE A 741 10.47 -33.84 34.33
CA ILE A 741 9.46 -32.78 34.17
C ILE A 741 10.09 -31.43 34.53
N SER A 742 10.75 -31.30 35.68
CA SER A 742 11.39 -30.04 36.08
C SER A 742 12.68 -29.69 35.33
N GLN A 743 13.22 -30.59 34.51
CA GLN A 743 14.20 -30.22 33.46
C GLN A 743 13.49 -29.65 32.22
N GLN A 744 12.32 -30.18 31.85
CA GLN A 744 11.51 -29.64 30.76
C GLN A 744 10.87 -28.29 31.12
N GLU A 745 10.45 -28.10 32.38
CA GLU A 745 9.98 -26.80 32.91
C GLU A 745 11.08 -25.74 32.76
N ARG A 746 12.31 -26.03 33.22
CA ARG A 746 13.47 -25.13 33.05
C ARG A 746 13.78 -24.81 31.59
N LEU A 747 13.79 -25.81 30.70
CA LEU A 747 14.00 -25.56 29.26
C LEU A 747 12.88 -24.72 28.62
N LEU A 748 11.66 -24.79 29.14
CA LEU A 748 10.57 -23.89 28.72
C LEU A 748 10.74 -22.49 29.32
N GLU A 749 11.19 -22.36 30.56
CA GLU A 749 11.57 -21.08 31.19
C GLU A 749 12.69 -20.38 30.40
N ASP A 750 13.75 -21.10 30.02
CA ASP A 750 14.85 -20.63 29.17
C ASP A 750 14.33 -20.10 27.82
N ILE A 751 13.48 -20.89 27.12
CA ILE A 751 12.86 -20.47 25.84
C ILE A 751 11.91 -19.26 26.04
N HIS A 752 11.23 -19.17 27.18
CA HIS A 752 10.42 -18.01 27.55
C HIS A 752 11.28 -16.79 27.92
N GLU A 753 12.53 -16.95 28.33
CA GLU A 753 13.51 -15.88 28.50
C GLU A 753 14.07 -15.42 27.16
N GLU A 754 14.55 -16.32 26.31
CA GLU A 754 14.98 -15.97 24.95
C GLU A 754 13.87 -15.24 24.17
N LYS A 755 12.61 -15.69 24.29
CA LYS A 755 11.46 -15.01 23.66
C LYS A 755 11.22 -13.61 24.24
N ARG A 756 11.33 -13.42 25.56
CA ARG A 756 11.23 -12.09 26.19
C ARG A 756 12.36 -11.18 25.69
N ASP A 757 13.58 -11.68 25.67
CA ASP A 757 14.79 -10.98 25.23
C ASP A 757 14.70 -10.54 23.76
N LEU A 758 14.18 -11.41 22.88
CA LEU A 758 13.96 -11.10 21.46
C LEU A 758 12.85 -10.07 21.24
N LEU A 759 11.78 -10.11 22.04
CA LEU A 759 10.74 -9.08 22.02
C LEU A 759 11.26 -7.73 22.53
N GLU A 760 12.09 -7.70 23.57
CA GLU A 760 12.71 -6.46 24.05
C GLU A 760 13.72 -5.89 23.04
N LYS A 761 14.54 -6.75 22.42
CA LYS A 761 15.44 -6.38 21.30
C LYS A 761 14.67 -5.89 20.06
N THR A 762 13.41 -6.27 19.90
CA THR A 762 12.53 -5.76 18.84
C THR A 762 11.97 -4.39 19.23
N ARG A 763 11.41 -4.25 20.43
CA ARG A 763 10.93 -2.95 20.96
C ARG A 763 12.00 -1.86 20.92
N LYS A 764 13.25 -2.18 21.29
CA LYS A 764 14.38 -1.24 21.20
C LYS A 764 14.68 -0.81 19.76
N LYS A 765 14.56 -1.71 18.77
CA LYS A 765 14.67 -1.33 17.35
C LYS A 765 13.49 -0.46 16.90
N ASP A 766 12.29 -0.70 17.40
CA ASP A 766 11.12 0.14 17.10
C ASP A 766 11.27 1.55 17.72
N GLU A 767 11.88 1.64 18.91
CA GLU A 767 12.26 2.90 19.57
C GLU A 767 13.39 3.62 18.83
N ASP A 768 14.45 2.91 18.42
CA ASP A 768 15.51 3.44 17.55
C ASP A 768 14.92 3.98 16.23
N LEU A 769 14.05 3.21 15.57
CA LEU A 769 13.38 3.60 14.32
C LEU A 769 12.49 4.84 14.50
N ARG A 770 11.75 4.96 15.61
CA ARG A 770 11.02 6.19 15.94
C ARG A 770 11.97 7.38 16.14
N SER A 771 13.05 7.21 16.90
CA SER A 771 14.03 8.30 17.09
C SER A 771 14.70 8.75 15.79
N LEU A 772 14.85 7.84 14.82
CA LEU A 772 15.31 8.17 13.46
C LEU A 772 14.22 8.88 12.64
N GLN A 773 12.94 8.49 12.76
CA GLN A 773 11.81 9.18 12.13
C GLN A 773 11.60 10.60 12.69
N ASP A 774 11.70 10.76 14.01
CA ASP A 774 11.66 12.06 14.69
C ASP A 774 12.81 12.95 14.19
N ARG A 775 14.03 12.42 14.14
CA ARG A 775 15.20 13.15 13.65
C ARG A 775 15.16 13.46 12.15
N ILE A 776 14.54 12.61 11.33
CA ILE A 776 14.25 12.93 9.92
C ILE A 776 13.23 14.08 9.85
N SER A 777 12.20 14.05 10.68
CA SER A 777 11.17 15.10 10.77
C SER A 777 11.77 16.45 11.21
N ASP A 778 12.70 16.44 12.18
CA ASP A 778 13.46 17.63 12.60
C ASP A 778 14.35 18.18 11.46
N LEU A 779 14.99 17.30 10.67
CA LEU A 779 15.80 17.69 9.52
C LEU A 779 14.94 18.23 8.36
N GLU A 780 13.77 17.65 8.11
CA GLU A 780 12.79 18.19 7.17
C GLU A 780 12.26 19.55 7.62
N LEU A 781 11.94 19.72 8.91
CA LEU A 781 11.52 21.01 9.45
C LEU A 781 12.65 22.05 9.37
N SER A 782 13.88 21.67 9.75
CA SER A 782 15.04 22.55 9.68
C SER A 782 15.41 22.93 8.24
N THR A 783 15.21 22.06 7.25
CA THR A 783 15.45 22.38 5.85
C THR A 783 14.35 23.25 5.26
N ARG A 784 13.07 23.03 5.63
CA ARG A 784 11.97 23.95 5.29
C ARG A 784 12.21 25.34 5.87
N LEU A 785 12.53 25.46 7.16
CA LEU A 785 12.87 26.74 7.80
C LEU A 785 14.10 27.41 7.16
N ALA A 786 15.10 26.64 6.72
CA ALA A 786 16.24 27.20 5.98
C ALA A 786 15.83 27.72 4.58
N LEU A 787 14.87 27.09 3.90
CA LEU A 787 14.29 27.59 2.66
C LEU A 787 13.44 28.84 2.90
N ASP A 788 12.59 28.85 3.93
CA ASP A 788 11.81 30.04 4.34
C ASP A 788 12.72 31.23 4.69
N HIS A 789 13.88 30.97 5.33
CA HIS A 789 14.92 31.96 5.56
C HIS A 789 15.60 32.42 4.26
N LEU A 790 15.83 31.54 3.31
CA LEU A 790 16.31 31.90 1.96
C LEU A 790 15.26 32.67 1.13
N GLU A 791 13.97 32.53 1.42
CA GLU A 791 12.89 33.31 0.83
C GLU A 791 12.74 34.70 1.47
N SER A 792 13.00 34.82 2.78
CA SER A 792 12.94 36.08 3.52
C SER A 792 14.23 36.91 3.51
N VAL A 793 15.28 36.51 2.76
CA VAL A 793 16.51 37.32 2.62
C VAL A 793 16.20 38.67 1.94
N PRO A 794 16.50 39.82 2.57
CA PRO A 794 16.17 41.14 2.02
C PRO A 794 16.94 41.50 0.74
N GLU A 795 17.96 40.73 0.35
CA GLU A 795 18.57 40.85 -0.98
C GLU A 795 17.54 40.67 -2.10
N LYS A 796 16.53 39.80 -1.93
CA LYS A 796 15.39 39.67 -2.85
C LYS A 796 14.53 40.94 -2.91
N LEU A 797 14.40 41.68 -1.80
CA LEU A 797 13.75 42.98 -1.77
C LEU A 797 14.63 44.06 -2.44
N SER A 798 15.95 44.03 -2.22
CA SER A 798 16.87 44.94 -2.92
C SER A 798 16.89 44.71 -4.43
N LEU A 799 16.74 43.46 -4.88
CA LEU A 799 16.55 43.14 -6.31
C LEU A 799 15.23 43.71 -6.83
N LEU A 800 14.14 43.61 -6.06
CA LEU A 800 12.86 44.24 -6.40
C LEU A 800 12.89 45.78 -6.40
N GLU A 801 13.72 46.41 -5.56
CA GLU A 801 13.99 47.85 -5.61
C GLU A 801 14.84 48.21 -6.84
N ASN A 802 15.90 47.45 -7.15
CA ASN A 802 16.65 47.61 -8.40
C ASN A 802 15.75 47.44 -9.64
N PHE A 803 14.75 46.54 -9.61
CA PHE A 803 13.76 46.42 -10.70
C PHE A 803 12.84 47.65 -10.78
N LYS A 804 12.41 48.24 -9.66
CA LYS A 804 11.66 49.51 -9.66
C LYS A 804 12.49 50.68 -10.18
N ASP A 805 13.76 50.79 -9.78
CA ASP A 805 14.69 51.81 -10.27
C ASP A 805 14.96 51.65 -11.76
N LEU A 806 14.99 50.41 -12.27
CA LEU A 806 15.06 50.13 -13.71
C LEU A 806 13.76 50.50 -14.43
N GLU A 807 12.58 50.23 -13.86
CA GLU A 807 11.30 50.71 -14.42
C GLU A 807 11.20 52.24 -14.42
N GLU A 808 11.63 52.92 -13.35
CA GLU A 808 11.65 54.39 -13.31
C GLU A 808 12.69 54.97 -14.26
N SER A 809 13.86 54.35 -14.39
CA SER A 809 14.85 54.66 -15.43
C SER A 809 14.28 54.46 -16.85
N GLN A 810 13.39 53.48 -17.04
CA GLN A 810 12.71 53.27 -18.32
C GLN A 810 11.63 54.33 -18.56
N ARG A 811 10.76 54.62 -17.58
CA ARG A 811 9.76 55.71 -17.64
C ARG A 811 10.43 57.08 -17.88
N GLN A 812 11.59 57.32 -17.30
CA GLN A 812 12.40 58.52 -17.54
C GLN A 812 12.96 58.55 -18.97
N ARG A 813 13.43 57.43 -19.51
CA ARG A 813 13.83 57.31 -20.93
C ARG A 813 12.67 57.56 -21.88
N GLU A 814 11.52 56.92 -21.67
CA GLU A 814 10.30 57.14 -22.43
C GLU A 814 9.85 58.61 -22.39
N MET A 815 9.96 59.28 -21.24
CA MET A 815 9.69 60.73 -21.10
C MET A 815 10.74 61.63 -21.80
N VAL A 816 11.99 61.19 -21.91
CA VAL A 816 13.03 61.89 -22.70
C VAL A 816 12.81 61.66 -24.19
N GLU A 817 12.47 60.45 -24.62
CA GLU A 817 12.11 60.11 -26.00
C GLU A 817 10.88 60.89 -26.46
N GLN A 818 9.82 60.99 -25.65
CA GLN A 818 8.65 61.84 -25.93
C GLN A 818 8.97 63.33 -26.01
N ARG A 819 10.01 63.81 -25.31
CA ARG A 819 10.52 65.18 -25.50
C ARG A 819 11.33 65.28 -26.79
N TYR A 820 12.11 64.25 -27.12
CA TYR A 820 12.94 64.22 -28.33
C TYR A 820 12.09 64.12 -29.61
N THR A 821 10.99 63.36 -29.60
CA THR A 821 10.03 63.35 -30.72
C THR A 821 9.37 64.71 -30.90
N ARG A 822 8.89 65.35 -29.82
CA ARG A 822 8.34 66.73 -29.90
C ARG A 822 9.36 67.75 -30.38
N TYR A 823 10.62 67.68 -29.92
CA TYR A 823 11.68 68.53 -30.44
C TYR A 823 11.97 68.23 -31.91
N LYS A 824 11.93 66.97 -32.33
CA LYS A 824 12.08 66.58 -33.72
C LYS A 824 10.91 67.10 -34.57
N GLU A 825 9.66 66.96 -34.14
CA GLU A 825 8.46 67.50 -34.80
C GLU A 825 8.55 69.02 -34.97
N ILE A 826 9.05 69.75 -33.95
CA ILE A 826 9.30 71.19 -34.03
C ILE A 826 10.42 71.51 -35.03
N VAL A 827 11.52 70.74 -35.04
CA VAL A 827 12.65 70.93 -35.96
C VAL A 827 12.27 70.57 -37.40
N ASP A 828 11.58 69.46 -37.62
CA ASP A 828 11.05 69.01 -38.91
C ASP A 828 10.02 70.05 -39.43
N GLY A 829 9.17 70.60 -38.54
CA GLY A 829 8.25 71.70 -38.87
C GLY A 829 8.96 73.01 -39.24
N LEU A 830 10.03 73.39 -38.52
CA LEU A 830 10.86 74.55 -38.85
C LEU A 830 11.67 74.34 -40.15
N GLN A 831 12.13 73.12 -40.41
CA GLN A 831 12.74 72.75 -41.69
C GLN A 831 11.72 72.84 -42.82
N HIS A 832 10.50 72.36 -42.62
CA HIS A 832 9.43 72.46 -43.61
C HIS A 832 9.03 73.92 -43.88
N GLN A 833 8.95 74.77 -42.85
CA GLN A 833 8.75 76.22 -43.01
C GLN A 833 9.93 76.91 -43.71
N LEU A 834 11.17 76.48 -43.46
CA LEU A 834 12.36 76.99 -44.17
C LEU A 834 12.38 76.54 -45.63
N GLU A 835 11.98 75.31 -45.93
CA GLU A 835 11.78 74.82 -47.29
C GLU A 835 10.63 75.53 -47.99
N GLU A 836 9.50 75.73 -47.32
CA GLU A 836 8.36 76.46 -47.88
C GLU A 836 8.72 77.93 -48.11
N SER A 837 9.52 78.54 -47.22
CA SER A 837 10.09 79.87 -47.45
C SER A 837 11.03 79.88 -48.65
N LYS A 838 11.92 78.88 -48.80
CA LYS A 838 12.78 78.73 -50.00
C LYS A 838 11.96 78.54 -51.27
N ARG A 839 10.90 77.71 -51.23
CA ARG A 839 9.94 77.51 -52.33
C ARG A 839 9.28 78.82 -52.67
N ARG A 840 8.58 79.48 -51.75
CA ARG A 840 7.95 80.81 -51.95
C ARG A 840 8.92 81.89 -52.45
N ILE A 841 10.20 81.87 -52.04
CA ILE A 841 11.24 82.77 -52.56
C ILE A 841 11.65 82.40 -53.99
N GLN A 842 11.67 81.12 -54.33
CA GLN A 842 11.93 80.64 -55.69
C GLN A 842 10.71 80.86 -56.59
N ASP A 843 9.50 80.56 -56.13
CA ASP A 843 8.23 80.90 -56.78
C ASP A 843 8.18 82.42 -57.05
N TYR A 844 8.53 83.28 -56.08
CA TYR A 844 8.59 84.73 -56.29
C TYR A 844 9.72 85.16 -57.25
N ARG A 845 10.83 84.40 -57.35
CA ARG A 845 11.86 84.64 -58.37
C ARG A 845 11.37 84.23 -59.75
N ASP A 846 10.65 83.11 -59.85
CA ASP A 846 10.17 82.57 -61.12
C ASP A 846 8.94 83.36 -61.60
N GLU A 847 8.04 83.78 -60.71
CA GLU A 847 7.04 84.82 -60.95
C GLU A 847 7.68 86.16 -61.32
N LYS A 848 8.82 86.55 -60.73
CA LYS A 848 9.55 87.76 -61.15
C LYS A 848 10.17 87.59 -62.53
N MET A 849 10.75 86.43 -62.85
CA MET A 849 11.29 86.12 -64.19
C MET A 849 10.17 86.04 -65.22
N ASP A 850 8.99 85.55 -64.85
CA ASP A 850 7.82 85.48 -65.73
C ASP A 850 7.12 86.84 -65.83
N ALA A 851 7.08 87.66 -64.78
CA ALA A 851 6.67 89.06 -64.82
C ALA A 851 7.64 89.92 -65.63
N VAL A 852 8.95 89.65 -65.59
CA VAL A 852 9.96 90.24 -66.50
C VAL A 852 9.76 89.72 -67.93
N SER A 853 9.38 88.45 -68.13
CA SER A 853 9.10 87.89 -69.46
C SER A 853 7.76 88.35 -70.06
N ARG A 854 6.79 88.70 -69.21
CA ARG A 854 5.53 89.38 -69.55
C ARG A 854 5.80 90.87 -69.78
N SER A 855 6.65 91.50 -68.97
CA SER A 855 7.09 92.90 -69.13
C SER A 855 7.91 93.11 -70.40
N MET A 856 8.82 92.20 -70.77
CA MET A 856 9.52 92.24 -72.07
C MET A 856 8.54 92.04 -73.23
N ARG A 857 7.56 91.13 -73.10
CA ARG A 857 6.50 90.96 -74.11
C ARG A 857 5.59 92.19 -74.23
N LEU A 858 5.36 92.93 -73.15
CA LEU A 858 4.62 94.20 -73.16
C LEU A 858 5.48 95.38 -73.66
N ALA A 859 6.77 95.43 -73.33
CA ALA A 859 7.71 96.45 -73.80
C ALA A 859 7.97 96.33 -75.32
N ALA A 860 8.06 95.10 -75.84
CA ALA A 860 8.08 94.81 -77.27
C ALA A 860 6.77 95.21 -78.00
N LEU A 861 5.71 95.54 -77.25
CA LEU A 861 4.43 96.05 -77.74
C LEU A 861 4.16 97.51 -77.30
N SER A 862 5.14 98.19 -76.68
CA SER A 862 4.95 99.51 -76.06
C SER A 862 6.18 100.41 -76.24
N SER A 863 6.61 100.59 -77.49
CA SER A 863 7.66 101.55 -77.86
C SER A 863 7.28 102.37 -79.11
N SER A 864 6.18 103.12 -78.99
CA SER A 864 5.85 104.27 -79.83
C SER A 864 5.08 105.25 -78.94
N ILE A 865 5.36 106.57 -79.04
CA ILE A 865 4.81 107.63 -78.17
C ILE A 865 5.38 107.47 -76.73
N HIS A 866 6.46 108.15 -76.28
CA HIS A 866 6.79 109.60 -76.30
C HIS A 866 5.70 110.41 -75.59
N ASP A 867 5.92 111.19 -74.52
CA ASP A 867 7.12 111.95 -74.12
C ASP A 867 7.01 112.39 -72.63
N GLN A 868 8.01 113.12 -72.09
CA GLN A 868 7.97 113.93 -70.85
C GLN A 868 7.77 113.18 -69.51
N SER A 869 8.72 113.15 -68.54
CA SER A 869 9.28 114.23 -67.70
C SER A 869 8.28 114.87 -66.71
N SER A 870 8.56 115.15 -65.42
CA SER A 870 9.71 114.87 -64.53
C SER A 870 9.46 115.52 -63.15
N PHE A 871 10.12 115.05 -62.05
CA PHE A 871 10.24 115.74 -60.73
C PHE A 871 8.91 115.88 -59.92
N LEU A 872 8.83 116.09 -58.58
CA LEU A 872 9.81 116.03 -57.46
C LEU A 872 9.09 115.90 -56.07
N SER A 873 9.84 115.49 -55.04
CA SER A 873 9.78 115.92 -53.61
C SER A 873 8.65 115.52 -52.62
N SER A 874 9.12 114.93 -51.50
CA SER A 874 8.66 115.16 -50.09
C SER A 874 7.29 114.58 -49.66
N SER A 875 6.98 114.25 -48.39
CA SER A 875 7.50 114.61 -47.04
C SER A 875 7.20 113.47 -46.02
N LEU A 876 7.73 113.33 -44.79
CA LEU A 876 8.87 113.86 -43.99
C LEU A 876 8.97 113.03 -42.66
N LEU A 877 10.19 112.71 -42.17
CA LEU A 877 10.65 112.55 -40.75
C LEU A 877 9.90 111.57 -39.78
N ASN A 878 10.46 110.94 -38.73
CA ASN A 878 11.79 110.80 -38.09
C ASN A 878 11.90 109.33 -37.54
N ASP A 879 13.05 108.66 -37.45
CA ASP A 879 14.15 108.76 -36.44
C ASP A 879 13.67 108.61 -34.96
N ARG A 880 14.20 107.74 -34.07
CA ARG A 880 15.47 106.96 -34.07
C ARG A 880 15.44 105.70 -33.16
N ALA A 881 16.39 104.80 -33.40
CA ALA A 881 16.61 103.42 -32.93
C ALA A 881 16.65 103.03 -31.40
N SER A 882 16.19 101.78 -31.12
CA SER A 882 16.78 100.71 -30.24
C SER A 882 17.01 100.91 -28.71
N PRO A 883 17.31 99.85 -27.90
CA PRO A 883 17.15 98.38 -28.10
C PRO A 883 16.61 97.53 -26.89
N HIS A 884 16.24 96.27 -27.17
CA HIS A 884 16.32 95.05 -26.32
C HIS A 884 15.43 94.76 -25.07
N LYS A 885 14.92 93.50 -25.07
CA LYS A 885 14.68 92.52 -23.96
C LYS A 885 13.42 92.56 -23.06
N ARG A 886 12.50 91.63 -23.39
CA ARG A 886 11.71 90.69 -22.55
C ARG A 886 10.46 91.14 -21.76
N PHE A 887 9.53 90.17 -21.68
CA PHE A 887 8.37 89.95 -20.80
C PHE A 887 7.02 90.65 -21.08
N SER A 888 6.13 89.84 -21.68
CA SER A 888 4.75 89.49 -21.23
C SER A 888 3.61 90.51 -21.11
N SER A 889 2.50 90.21 -21.83
CA SER A 889 1.11 90.68 -21.60
C SER A 889 0.87 92.19 -21.85
N PRO A 890 -0.39 92.70 -21.95
CA PRO A 890 -1.58 92.39 -21.12
C PRO A 890 -2.95 92.21 -21.82
N ASP A 891 -3.93 91.71 -21.04
CA ASP A 891 -5.35 92.12 -20.80
C ASP A 891 -6.26 92.57 -21.97
N PHE A 892 -7.60 92.49 -21.96
CA PHE A 892 -8.63 92.50 -20.88
C PHE A 892 -9.69 91.36 -21.14
N ASP A 893 -10.74 91.09 -20.33
CA ASP A 893 -11.44 91.88 -19.28
C ASP A 893 -12.19 90.98 -18.24
N SER A 894 -12.66 91.61 -17.15
CA SER A 894 -13.92 91.42 -16.36
C SER A 894 -14.74 90.10 -16.40
N SER A 895 -15.41 89.64 -15.32
CA SER A 895 -15.65 90.22 -13.97
C SER A 895 -16.38 89.25 -13.00
N LEU A 896 -16.33 89.57 -11.70
CA LEU A 896 -17.30 89.33 -10.59
C LEU A 896 -18.05 87.97 -10.39
N LEU A 897 -17.75 87.34 -9.25
CA LEU A 897 -18.63 87.14 -8.06
C LEU A 897 -20.09 86.62 -8.16
N ASP A 898 -20.29 85.49 -7.47
CA ASP A 898 -21.31 85.20 -6.42
C ASP A 898 -22.54 84.29 -6.69
N SER A 899 -23.04 83.77 -5.56
CA SER A 899 -24.00 82.72 -5.19
C SER A 899 -25.35 82.56 -5.93
N GLY A 900 -25.91 81.35 -5.87
CA GLY A 900 -27.31 81.07 -6.26
C GLY A 900 -27.75 79.59 -6.26
N SER A 901 -28.38 79.14 -5.15
CA SER A 901 -29.39 78.06 -5.02
C SER A 901 -29.46 76.81 -5.97
N SER A 902 -29.48 75.62 -5.34
CA SER A 902 -30.49 74.52 -5.41
C SER A 902 -31.80 74.78 -6.24
N PRO A 903 -32.60 73.76 -6.72
CA PRO A 903 -32.73 72.41 -6.13
C PRO A 903 -33.22 71.18 -6.99
N VAL A 904 -32.98 69.96 -6.47
CA VAL A 904 -33.95 68.83 -6.27
C VAL A 904 -34.64 68.03 -7.42
N ASN A 905 -34.93 66.75 -7.09
CA ASN A 905 -35.85 65.73 -7.68
C ASN A 905 -35.40 64.88 -8.89
N GLY A 906 -35.77 63.59 -9.00
CA GLY A 906 -36.32 62.67 -7.96
C GLY A 906 -37.31 61.58 -8.42
N ALA A 907 -36.97 60.30 -8.18
CA ALA A 907 -37.83 59.10 -8.06
C ALA A 907 -36.93 57.94 -7.55
N LYS A 908 -37.22 57.03 -6.60
CA LYS A 908 -38.43 56.39 -6.03
C LYS A 908 -39.19 55.43 -6.97
N PHE A 909 -39.07 54.14 -6.68
CA PHE A 909 -40.18 53.18 -6.69
C PHE A 909 -40.01 52.13 -5.58
N GLN A 910 -41.13 51.60 -5.08
CA GLN A 910 -41.23 50.44 -4.17
C GLN A 910 -42.30 49.51 -4.73
N THR A 911 -42.09 48.19 -4.68
CA THR A 911 -43.20 47.22 -4.70
C THR A 911 -42.77 45.85 -4.16
N GLN A 912 -43.57 45.35 -3.20
CA GLN A 912 -44.08 43.97 -3.04
C GLN A 912 -43.08 42.77 -3.03
N GLN A 913 -43.12 41.83 -2.06
CA GLN A 913 -44.22 40.92 -1.66
C GLN A 913 -44.66 39.92 -2.74
N SER A 914 -44.43 38.63 -2.53
CA SER A 914 -45.49 37.61 -2.33
C SER A 914 -44.88 36.22 -2.10
N GLU A 915 -45.68 35.31 -1.56
CA GLU A 915 -45.29 33.93 -1.22
C GLU A 915 -45.12 33.01 -2.45
N THR A 916 -44.28 31.99 -2.32
CA THR A 916 -44.67 30.58 -2.59
C THR A 916 -43.74 29.61 -1.88
#